data_AF-A0A9D6IBC6-F1
#
_entry.id   AF-A0A9D6IBC6-F1
#
_cell.length_a   1.000
_cell.length_b   1.000
_cell.length_c   1.000
_cell.angle_alpha   90.00
_cell.angle_beta   90.00
_cell.angle_gamma   90.00
#
_symmetry.space_group_name_H-M   'P 1'
#
loop_
_entity.id
_entity.type
_entity.pdbx_description
1 polymer ?
#
loop_
_entity_poly.entity_id
_entity_poly.type
_entity_poly.pdbx_seq_one_letter_code
_entity_poly.pdbx_strand_id
1 'polypeptide(L)'
;MGRQKLRVLVLSDFVGNSANVVRDYLYSFNQYSKHEFFYLHAWRQFNFFRIRSFDFTRFDAVVFFWDMYWPGVDDPGSRFFIPESLSQKIAASPAMKIQFIQDEYRDVRTVNKAMERLGINLVFTCVDEKDHDVFYPKALIPSLEGVYTVLTGYVPSYLEKIDYPATMPRAIDIGYRSRAVPYPLGDLGQEKTIISQRFAEISRQYGFTADISVREEDRIYGQKWLEFLQSSRFSLGTESGASVVDFSGDLARQCKAYLQQNPQASYAELKQRFFAELDGKVVVQAISPRVFESAAFNNTLVLHEGCYSGILHPDTHYIPVKKDYSNISEVVERMRDLPYCIRLARQTHDDIIRSGANSYRRFVKLFDETLEKHRPVPVREGTVCRTLFYAKSYLCNDPIIPKGGEAVRLPTCFVVLSKVLAIAFRCQQSKNAALSILHYLTQSPSTLELFLESIFPKDPDDALPLIDFAKDLRLLSMLIKVEQASGQSNHPFEINGSWLTSEKTFILKSEPRSASDRVQDVKEPLLRTLRRQEAFDQAAADLPLRFQFNHGAVSATSPWPYHLGEDDVYSFNTLLEALHRYPEKAPDVFREILLVDRKPTRSMGLVLTKILWESLKVGVSRTAGLLGIGRPRPFAPHHPPTSNPRDKQAA
;
A
#
# COMPACT_ATOMS: atom_id res chain seq x y z
N MET A 1 41.45 3.43 -25.86
CA MET A 1 40.20 2.64 -25.79
C MET A 1 39.40 3.11 -24.58
N GLY A 2 38.09 3.34 -24.70
CA GLY A 2 37.27 3.65 -23.52
C GLY A 2 37.07 2.41 -22.64
N ARG A 3 37.12 2.57 -21.31
CA ARG A 3 36.78 1.48 -20.37
C ARG A 3 35.34 1.03 -20.63
N GLN A 4 35.12 -0.29 -20.69
CA GLN A 4 33.76 -0.81 -20.82
C GLN A 4 32.97 -0.56 -19.54
N LYS A 5 31.66 -0.25 -19.68
CA LYS A 5 30.77 -0.14 -18.52
C LYS A 5 30.69 -1.49 -17.80
N LEU A 6 30.78 -1.45 -16.47
CA LEU A 6 30.48 -2.58 -15.59
C LEU A 6 28.96 -2.72 -15.42
N ARG A 7 28.47 -3.94 -15.16
CA ARG A 7 27.10 -4.22 -14.72
C ARG A 7 27.08 -4.47 -13.22
N VAL A 8 26.33 -3.66 -12.50
CA VAL A 8 26.20 -3.72 -11.04
C VAL A 8 24.78 -4.18 -10.70
N LEU A 9 24.68 -5.28 -9.95
CA LEU A 9 23.43 -5.71 -9.34
C LEU A 9 23.32 -5.08 -7.95
N VAL A 10 22.19 -4.45 -7.63
CA VAL A 10 21.87 -3.98 -6.28
C VAL A 10 20.80 -4.87 -5.68
N LEU A 11 21.11 -5.45 -4.52
CA LEU A 11 20.18 -6.16 -3.66
C LEU A 11 19.73 -5.21 -2.55
N SER A 12 18.43 -5.05 -2.38
CA SER A 12 17.82 -4.12 -1.43
C SER A 12 16.49 -4.68 -0.92
N ASP A 13 16.16 -4.36 0.33
CA ASP A 13 14.86 -4.68 0.94
C ASP A 13 13.87 -3.50 0.87
N PHE A 14 14.15 -2.49 0.05
CA PHE A 14 13.28 -1.33 -0.19
C PHE A 14 11.89 -1.74 -0.70
N VAL A 15 10.83 -1.26 -0.05
CA VAL A 15 9.42 -1.54 -0.41
C VAL A 15 8.62 -0.29 -0.78
N GLY A 16 9.28 0.86 -0.93
CA GLY A 16 8.68 2.13 -1.36
C GLY A 16 8.19 3.07 -0.25
N ASN A 17 8.17 2.63 1.02
CA ASN A 17 7.56 3.38 2.13
C ASN A 17 8.60 3.92 3.15
N SER A 18 9.84 4.13 2.71
CA SER A 18 10.97 4.54 3.56
C SER A 18 11.23 6.06 3.51
N ALA A 19 12.12 6.57 4.38
CA ALA A 19 12.55 7.97 4.33
C ALA A 19 13.21 8.33 2.98
N ASN A 20 13.13 9.59 2.56
CA ASN A 20 13.62 10.08 1.26
C ASN A 20 15.07 9.66 0.99
N VAL A 21 15.97 9.81 1.99
CA VAL A 21 17.38 9.43 1.89
C VAL A 21 17.59 7.99 1.38
N VAL A 22 16.75 7.02 1.78
CA VAL A 22 16.90 5.62 1.35
C VAL A 22 16.72 5.51 -0.16
N ARG A 23 15.66 6.14 -0.69
CA ARG A 23 15.35 6.22 -2.11
C ARG A 23 16.44 6.97 -2.87
N ASP A 24 16.82 8.14 -2.37
CA ASP A 24 17.73 9.07 -3.05
C ASP A 24 19.13 8.48 -3.15
N TYR A 25 19.61 7.82 -2.09
CA TYR A 25 20.86 7.07 -2.09
C TYR A 25 20.76 5.86 -3.02
N LEU A 26 19.72 5.03 -2.89
CA LEU A 26 19.55 3.81 -3.70
C LEU A 26 19.57 4.12 -5.21
N TYR A 27 18.85 5.14 -5.67
CA TYR A 27 18.76 5.45 -7.10
C TYR A 27 19.79 6.48 -7.59
N SER A 28 20.59 7.10 -6.70
CA SER A 28 21.69 7.98 -7.10
C SER A 28 22.66 7.28 -8.09
N PHE A 29 22.93 5.99 -7.90
CA PHE A 29 23.76 5.21 -8.80
C PHE A 29 23.16 5.14 -10.22
N ASN A 30 21.84 4.89 -10.34
CA ASN A 30 21.13 4.85 -11.63
C ASN A 30 20.99 6.25 -12.27
N GLN A 31 21.16 7.33 -11.50
CA GLN A 31 21.14 8.70 -11.98
C GLN A 31 22.51 9.22 -12.45
N TYR A 32 23.58 8.88 -11.73
CA TYR A 32 24.89 9.56 -11.88
C TYR A 32 26.05 8.64 -12.30
N SER A 33 25.96 7.32 -12.12
CA SER A 33 27.08 6.43 -12.44
C SER A 33 27.27 6.30 -13.96
N LYS A 34 28.52 6.12 -14.38
CA LYS A 34 28.84 5.72 -15.77
C LYS A 34 28.48 4.25 -16.04
N HIS A 35 28.34 3.42 -15.00
CA HIS A 35 28.09 1.97 -15.07
C HIS A 35 26.59 1.62 -15.19
N GLU A 36 26.27 0.35 -15.47
CA GLU A 36 24.90 -0.12 -15.68
C GLU A 36 24.33 -0.77 -14.40
N PHE A 37 23.35 -0.13 -13.77
CA PHE A 37 22.74 -0.60 -12.52
C PHE A 37 21.42 -1.36 -12.73
N PHE A 38 21.28 -2.50 -12.06
CA PHE A 38 20.10 -3.37 -12.04
C PHE A 38 19.68 -3.61 -10.60
N TYR A 39 18.38 -3.54 -10.29
CA TYR A 39 17.89 -3.54 -8.91
C TYR A 39 16.95 -4.71 -8.64
N LEU A 40 17.10 -5.35 -7.49
CA LEU A 40 16.16 -6.33 -6.95
C LEU A 40 15.69 -5.84 -5.60
N HIS A 41 14.45 -5.35 -5.56
CA HIS A 41 13.83 -4.81 -4.37
C HIS A 41 13.09 -5.92 -3.63
N ALA A 42 12.91 -5.73 -2.32
CA ALA A 42 12.32 -6.71 -1.43
C ALA A 42 12.88 -8.13 -1.66
N TRP A 43 14.20 -8.21 -1.91
CA TRP A 43 14.89 -9.40 -2.42
C TRP A 43 14.63 -10.61 -1.52
N ARG A 44 14.53 -10.43 -0.21
CA ARG A 44 14.28 -11.51 0.75
C ARG A 44 12.80 -11.90 0.91
N GLN A 45 11.86 -10.99 0.62
CA GLN A 45 10.44 -11.16 0.97
C GLN A 45 9.59 -11.79 -0.14
N PHE A 46 9.81 -11.40 -1.40
CA PHE A 46 8.93 -11.82 -2.51
C PHE A 46 9.64 -12.63 -3.60
N ASN A 47 10.97 -12.65 -3.61
CA ASN A 47 11.75 -13.16 -4.73
C ASN A 47 12.28 -14.60 -4.57
N PHE A 48 11.88 -15.39 -3.55
CA PHE A 48 12.47 -16.72 -3.27
C PHE A 48 12.58 -17.66 -4.50
N PHE A 49 11.54 -17.74 -5.34
CA PHE A 49 11.57 -18.50 -6.59
C PHE A 49 12.53 -17.93 -7.65
N ARG A 50 12.66 -16.60 -7.73
CA ARG A 50 13.64 -15.92 -8.58
C ARG A 50 15.06 -16.23 -8.10
N ILE A 51 15.30 -16.06 -6.79
CA ILE A 51 16.59 -16.24 -6.10
C ILE A 51 17.21 -17.59 -6.44
N ARG A 52 16.46 -18.70 -6.30
CA ARG A 52 16.96 -20.07 -6.57
C ARG A 52 17.53 -20.20 -8.00
N SER A 53 16.85 -19.61 -8.98
CA SER A 53 17.24 -19.59 -10.39
C SER A 53 18.07 -18.37 -10.80
N PHE A 54 18.46 -17.50 -9.86
CA PHE A 54 19.14 -16.25 -10.20
C PHE A 54 20.61 -16.49 -10.56
N ASP A 55 21.05 -15.84 -11.63
CA ASP A 55 22.35 -16.07 -12.24
C ASP A 55 23.25 -14.85 -12.00
N PHE A 56 24.13 -14.96 -11.01
CA PHE A 56 25.01 -13.88 -10.58
C PHE A 56 26.21 -13.67 -11.53
N THR A 57 26.56 -14.65 -12.38
CA THR A 57 27.72 -14.53 -13.28
C THR A 57 27.52 -13.43 -14.32
N ARG A 58 26.29 -12.95 -14.54
CA ARG A 58 25.97 -11.90 -15.53
C ARG A 58 26.31 -10.48 -15.10
N PHE A 59 26.85 -10.32 -13.90
CA PHE A 59 27.18 -9.03 -13.28
C PHE A 59 28.66 -9.00 -12.93
N ASP A 60 29.25 -7.80 -12.97
CA ASP A 60 30.66 -7.59 -12.61
C ASP A 60 30.82 -7.29 -11.12
N ALA A 61 29.76 -6.74 -10.50
CA ALA A 61 29.65 -6.48 -9.08
C ALA A 61 28.22 -6.73 -8.55
N VAL A 62 28.13 -7.09 -7.28
CA VAL A 62 26.89 -7.24 -6.50
C VAL A 62 27.00 -6.34 -5.26
N VAL A 63 26.15 -5.33 -5.19
CA VAL A 63 25.99 -4.41 -4.07
C VAL A 63 24.89 -4.93 -3.14
N PHE A 64 25.24 -5.12 -1.88
CA PHE A 64 24.30 -5.32 -0.78
C PHE A 64 24.02 -3.96 -0.16
N PHE A 65 22.81 -3.44 -0.35
CA PHE A 65 22.47 -2.10 0.12
C PHE A 65 22.20 -2.10 1.64
N TRP A 66 22.39 -0.95 2.29
CA TRP A 66 22.37 -0.85 3.75
C TRP A 66 20.99 -1.09 4.38
N ASP A 67 19.90 -1.03 3.60
CA ASP A 67 18.57 -1.40 4.06
C ASP A 67 18.41 -2.93 4.30
N MET A 68 19.38 -3.73 3.88
CA MET A 68 19.49 -5.14 4.23
C MET A 68 19.95 -5.32 5.68
N TYR A 69 18.99 -5.45 6.60
CA TYR A 69 19.27 -5.81 7.99
C TYR A 69 19.98 -7.17 8.08
N TRP A 70 21.18 -7.21 8.66
CA TRP A 70 22.05 -8.38 8.79
C TRP A 70 21.78 -9.30 10.00
N PRO A 71 21.39 -8.80 11.19
CA PRO A 71 21.12 -9.69 12.31
C PRO A 71 19.95 -10.65 12.00
N GLY A 72 20.17 -11.94 12.22
CA GLY A 72 19.21 -12.99 11.87
C GLY A 72 19.27 -13.47 10.40
N VAL A 73 20.33 -13.21 9.63
CA VAL A 73 20.51 -13.85 8.31
C VAL A 73 20.76 -15.37 8.38
N ASP A 74 21.13 -15.89 9.54
CA ASP A 74 21.43 -17.32 9.78
C ASP A 74 20.30 -18.07 10.50
N ASP A 75 19.24 -17.36 10.92
CA ASP A 75 18.07 -17.92 11.58
C ASP A 75 16.98 -18.22 10.55
N PRO A 76 16.61 -19.50 10.29
CA PRO A 76 15.55 -19.84 9.35
C PRO A 76 14.15 -19.30 9.73
N GLY A 77 13.93 -18.93 10.99
CA GLY A 77 12.70 -18.27 11.45
C GLY A 77 12.67 -16.76 11.18
N SER A 78 13.80 -16.18 10.79
CA SER A 78 13.92 -14.75 10.51
C SER A 78 13.46 -14.41 9.09
N ARG A 79 12.68 -13.33 8.95
CA ARG A 79 12.35 -12.72 7.64
C ARG A 79 13.57 -12.23 6.85
N PHE A 80 14.74 -12.22 7.49
CA PHE A 80 16.00 -11.73 6.95
C PHE A 80 16.95 -12.87 6.53
N PHE A 81 16.54 -14.13 6.75
CA PHE A 81 17.32 -15.33 6.46
C PHE A 81 17.88 -15.38 5.03
N ILE A 82 19.13 -15.81 4.90
CA ILE A 82 19.80 -16.08 3.63
C ILE A 82 20.16 -17.57 3.62
N PRO A 83 19.49 -18.41 2.81
CA PRO A 83 19.78 -19.84 2.75
C PRO A 83 21.24 -20.11 2.37
N GLU A 84 21.86 -21.09 3.01
CA GLU A 84 23.26 -21.45 2.79
C GLU A 84 23.59 -21.69 1.30
N SER A 85 22.72 -22.39 0.57
CA SER A 85 22.87 -22.62 -0.88
C SER A 85 22.85 -21.33 -1.73
N LEU A 86 22.23 -20.25 -1.24
CA LEU A 86 22.28 -18.95 -1.89
C LEU A 86 23.59 -18.22 -1.55
N SER A 87 24.00 -18.23 -0.28
CA SER A 87 25.27 -17.63 0.14
C SER A 87 26.45 -18.23 -0.60
N GLN A 88 26.51 -19.55 -0.73
CA GLN A 88 27.52 -20.26 -1.53
C GLN A 88 27.48 -19.85 -3.01
N LYS A 89 26.28 -19.68 -3.60
CA LYS A 89 26.12 -19.24 -4.99
C LYS A 89 26.57 -17.79 -5.23
N ILE A 90 26.43 -16.93 -4.22
CA ILE A 90 26.94 -15.55 -4.23
C ILE A 90 28.46 -15.56 -4.05
N ALA A 91 28.97 -16.30 -3.07
CA ALA A 91 30.40 -16.37 -2.76
C ALA A 91 31.22 -16.93 -3.94
N ALA A 92 30.70 -17.95 -4.62
CA ALA A 92 31.28 -18.54 -5.83
C ALA A 92 31.10 -17.68 -7.10
N SER A 93 30.33 -16.58 -7.04
CA SER A 93 30.23 -15.68 -8.19
C SER A 93 31.57 -14.97 -8.43
N PRO A 94 32.03 -14.83 -9.68
CA PRO A 94 33.22 -14.05 -9.99
C PRO A 94 32.98 -12.55 -9.75
N ALA A 95 31.73 -12.09 -9.63
CA ALA A 95 31.39 -10.70 -9.36
C ALA A 95 32.02 -10.18 -8.06
N MET A 96 32.36 -8.89 -8.03
CA MET A 96 32.85 -8.22 -6.81
C MET A 96 31.69 -7.98 -5.83
N LYS A 97 31.79 -8.44 -4.58
CA LYS A 97 30.73 -8.30 -3.59
C LYS A 97 31.01 -7.07 -2.71
N ILE A 98 30.04 -6.16 -2.63
CA ILE A 98 30.21 -4.83 -2.04
C ILE A 98 29.13 -4.61 -1.00
N GLN A 99 29.53 -4.34 0.25
CA GLN A 99 28.61 -3.99 1.32
C GLN A 99 28.47 -2.47 1.45
N PHE A 100 27.25 -1.95 1.42
CA PHE A 100 26.94 -0.66 2.08
C PHE A 100 26.32 -0.96 3.43
N ILE A 101 26.78 -0.31 4.48
CA ILE A 101 26.25 -0.55 5.83
C ILE A 101 26.18 0.75 6.62
N GLN A 102 25.18 0.81 7.50
CA GLN A 102 24.92 1.88 8.46
C GLN A 102 24.41 1.22 9.75
N ASP A 103 24.22 2.00 10.82
CA ASP A 103 23.83 1.49 12.14
C ASP A 103 24.82 0.45 12.72
N GLU A 104 26.11 0.65 12.43
CA GLU A 104 27.25 -0.25 12.72
C GLU A 104 27.66 -0.25 14.20
N TYR A 105 26.69 -0.47 15.08
CA TYR A 105 26.89 -0.50 16.53
C TYR A 105 26.06 -1.61 17.20
N ARG A 106 25.50 -2.53 16.39
CA ARG A 106 24.72 -3.71 16.82
C ARG A 106 25.23 -4.96 16.12
N ASP A 107 25.39 -6.05 16.88
CA ASP A 107 25.69 -7.40 16.37
C ASP A 107 26.89 -7.47 15.40
N VAL A 108 27.89 -6.59 15.56
CA VAL A 108 28.98 -6.36 14.57
C VAL A 108 29.66 -7.66 14.12
N ARG A 109 29.94 -8.58 15.06
CA ARG A 109 30.59 -9.87 14.75
C ARG A 109 29.66 -10.86 14.03
N THR A 110 28.35 -10.76 14.21
CA THR A 110 27.36 -11.48 13.39
C THR A 110 27.37 -10.95 11.96
N VAL A 111 27.47 -9.63 11.78
CA VAL A 111 27.64 -9.02 10.47
C VAL A 111 28.94 -9.48 9.82
N ASN A 112 30.07 -9.47 10.53
CA ASN A 112 31.36 -9.94 9.98
C ASN A 112 31.27 -11.39 9.47
N LYS A 113 30.62 -12.30 10.21
CA LYS A 113 30.39 -13.70 9.76
C LYS A 113 29.54 -13.78 8.49
N ALA A 114 28.48 -12.97 8.40
CA ALA A 114 27.66 -12.91 7.19
C ALA A 114 28.46 -12.39 5.97
N MET A 115 29.33 -11.41 6.19
CA MET A 115 30.21 -10.85 5.16
C MET A 115 31.27 -11.85 4.68
N GLU A 116 31.86 -12.61 5.60
CA GLU A 116 32.79 -13.70 5.30
C GLU A 116 32.12 -14.79 4.45
N ARG A 117 30.96 -15.28 4.88
CA ARG A 117 30.20 -16.31 4.13
C ARG A 117 29.80 -15.87 2.73
N LEU A 118 29.50 -14.59 2.52
CA LEU A 118 29.19 -14.03 1.20
C LEU A 118 30.43 -13.66 0.38
N GLY A 119 31.62 -13.72 0.98
CA GLY A 119 32.88 -13.33 0.36
C GLY A 119 32.94 -11.85 0.00
N ILE A 120 32.47 -10.96 0.88
CA ILE A 120 32.48 -9.50 0.66
C ILE A 120 33.92 -9.04 0.37
N ASN A 121 34.08 -8.31 -0.73
CA ASN A 121 35.34 -7.75 -1.20
C ASN A 121 35.55 -6.30 -0.72
N LEU A 122 34.50 -5.48 -0.75
CA LEU A 122 34.56 -4.05 -0.38
C LEU A 122 33.47 -3.66 0.61
N VAL A 123 33.78 -2.69 1.48
CA VAL A 123 32.84 -2.12 2.45
C VAL A 123 32.79 -0.61 2.32
N PHE A 124 31.58 -0.06 2.19
CA PHE A 124 31.27 1.34 2.36
C PHE A 124 30.52 1.50 3.70
N THR A 125 31.14 2.22 4.63
CA THR A 125 30.85 2.23 6.07
C THR A 125 30.66 3.65 6.58
N CYS A 126 29.92 3.87 7.67
CA CYS A 126 29.88 5.14 8.39
C CYS A 126 30.86 5.21 9.57
N VAL A 127 31.71 4.19 9.76
CA VAL A 127 32.78 4.15 10.75
C VAL A 127 33.98 4.99 10.28
N ASP A 128 34.61 5.69 11.23
CA ASP A 128 35.84 6.47 11.05
C ASP A 128 37.01 5.56 10.60
N GLU A 129 37.88 6.05 9.72
CA GLU A 129 39.02 5.29 9.16
C GLU A 129 39.92 4.70 10.26
N LYS A 130 40.10 5.41 11.39
CA LYS A 130 40.90 4.95 12.52
C LYS A 130 40.38 3.66 13.18
N ASP A 131 39.08 3.38 13.05
CA ASP A 131 38.39 2.27 13.70
C ASP A 131 38.10 1.11 12.72
N HIS A 132 38.47 1.22 11.44
CA HIS A 132 38.18 0.20 10.42
C HIS A 132 38.66 -1.20 10.81
N ASP A 133 39.87 -1.34 11.36
CA ASP A 133 40.41 -2.64 11.81
C ASP A 133 39.67 -3.22 13.02
N VAL A 134 39.01 -2.39 13.84
CA VAL A 134 38.20 -2.83 14.98
C VAL A 134 36.87 -3.42 14.50
N PHE A 135 36.26 -2.81 13.48
CA PHE A 135 34.98 -3.24 12.91
C PHE A 135 35.11 -4.36 11.87
N TYR A 136 36.15 -4.29 11.04
CA TYR A 136 36.38 -5.16 9.87
C TYR A 136 37.75 -5.84 9.89
N PRO A 137 38.15 -6.49 11.00
CA PRO A 137 39.46 -7.14 11.08
C PRO A 137 39.58 -8.21 10.00
N LYS A 138 40.65 -8.13 9.19
CA LYS A 138 40.89 -9.03 8.05
C LYS A 138 40.90 -10.52 8.42
N ALA A 139 41.22 -10.85 9.67
CA ALA A 139 41.15 -12.21 10.21
C ALA A 139 39.71 -12.78 10.28
N LEU A 140 38.68 -11.92 10.37
CA LEU A 140 37.27 -12.32 10.34
C LEU A 140 36.64 -12.23 8.94
N ILE A 141 37.24 -11.47 8.01
CA ILE A 141 36.75 -11.34 6.63
C ILE A 141 37.96 -11.45 5.66
N PRO A 142 38.46 -12.65 5.38
CA PRO A 142 39.70 -12.82 4.61
C PRO A 142 39.61 -12.32 3.15
N SER A 143 38.40 -12.25 2.59
CA SER A 143 38.12 -11.73 1.25
C SER A 143 38.18 -10.20 1.13
N LEU A 144 38.31 -9.49 2.25
CA LEU A 144 38.23 -8.03 2.29
C LEU A 144 39.46 -7.37 1.65
N GLU A 145 39.22 -6.57 0.62
CA GLU A 145 40.22 -5.83 -0.15
C GLU A 145 40.29 -4.34 0.22
N GLY A 146 39.21 -3.77 0.77
CA GLY A 146 39.16 -2.35 1.13
C GLY A 146 37.89 -1.93 1.88
N VAL A 147 38.05 -0.96 2.76
CA VAL A 147 37.01 -0.32 3.56
C VAL A 147 37.05 1.19 3.29
N TYR A 148 35.89 1.82 3.13
CA TYR A 148 35.77 3.21 2.67
C TYR A 148 34.70 3.94 3.47
N THR A 149 35.07 5.01 4.18
CA THR A 149 34.13 5.83 4.94
C THR A 149 33.25 6.67 4.02
N VAL A 150 31.94 6.64 4.27
CA VAL A 150 30.89 7.37 3.55
C VAL A 150 29.87 7.95 4.52
N LEU A 151 29.12 8.95 4.06
CA LEU A 151 28.07 9.58 4.85
C LEU A 151 26.80 8.71 4.84
N THR A 152 25.97 8.89 5.87
CA THR A 152 24.65 8.23 5.97
C THR A 152 23.68 8.63 4.85
N GLY A 153 23.97 9.76 4.18
CA GLY A 153 23.31 10.25 2.97
C GLY A 153 23.99 11.53 2.47
N TYR A 154 23.62 11.97 1.28
CA TYR A 154 24.21 13.10 0.58
C TYR A 154 23.12 14.05 0.06
N VAL A 155 23.50 15.20 -0.52
CA VAL A 155 22.57 16.17 -1.11
C VAL A 155 22.03 15.62 -2.45
N PRO A 156 20.70 15.47 -2.64
CA PRO A 156 20.09 15.15 -3.92
C PRO A 156 19.77 16.41 -4.72
N SER A 157 19.73 16.27 -6.05
CA SER A 157 19.58 17.40 -7.00
C SER A 157 18.28 18.20 -6.94
N TYR A 158 17.31 17.80 -6.10
CA TYR A 158 16.14 18.63 -5.82
C TYR A 158 16.39 19.60 -4.65
N LEU A 159 17.27 19.26 -3.70
CA LEU A 159 17.70 20.18 -2.64
C LEU A 159 18.69 21.23 -3.18
N GLU A 160 19.58 20.84 -4.11
CA GLU A 160 20.50 21.74 -4.83
C GLU A 160 19.78 22.89 -5.58
N LYS A 161 18.46 22.75 -5.80
CA LYS A 161 17.61 23.70 -6.56
C LYS A 161 16.64 24.48 -5.67
N ILE A 162 16.67 24.29 -4.35
CA ILE A 162 15.84 25.08 -3.45
C ILE A 162 16.39 26.51 -3.43
N ASP A 163 15.55 27.47 -3.79
CA ASP A 163 15.78 28.87 -3.51
C ASP A 163 14.71 29.32 -2.50
N TYR A 164 15.07 29.25 -1.22
CA TYR A 164 14.21 29.67 -0.11
C TYR A 164 14.99 30.66 0.77
N PRO A 165 14.77 31.98 0.62
CA PRO A 165 15.60 32.98 1.27
C PRO A 165 15.58 32.89 2.80
N ALA A 166 16.75 33.02 3.43
CA ALA A 166 16.90 33.11 4.89
C ALA A 166 16.08 34.25 5.55
N THR A 167 15.63 35.24 4.77
CA THR A 167 14.78 36.36 5.18
C THR A 167 13.27 36.08 5.13
N MET A 168 12.84 34.92 4.63
CA MET A 168 11.42 34.58 4.58
C MET A 168 10.83 34.46 6.00
N PRO A 169 9.65 35.04 6.27
CA PRO A 169 8.94 34.85 7.54
C PRO A 169 8.47 33.39 7.66
N ARG A 170 8.53 32.85 8.88
CA ARG A 170 8.22 31.44 9.16
C ARG A 170 7.37 31.31 10.41
N ALA A 171 6.44 30.35 10.40
CA ALA A 171 5.45 30.19 11.47
C ALA A 171 5.99 29.46 12.70
N ILE A 172 7.05 28.66 12.54
CA ILE A 172 7.71 27.92 13.61
C ILE A 172 9.09 28.54 13.80
N ASP A 173 9.39 29.01 15.01
CA ASP A 173 10.75 29.40 15.38
C ASP A 173 11.63 28.15 15.39
N ILE A 174 11.28 27.13 16.19
CA ILE A 174 12.16 25.98 16.45
C ILE A 174 11.49 24.68 15.99
N GLY A 175 11.99 24.12 14.89
CA GLY A 175 11.54 22.85 14.33
C GLY A 175 12.47 21.69 14.69
N TYR A 176 11.93 20.59 15.21
CA TYR A 176 12.67 19.35 15.41
C TYR A 176 11.79 18.10 15.27
N ARG A 177 12.32 17.10 14.58
CA ARG A 177 11.82 15.73 14.61
C ARG A 177 13.00 14.77 14.76
N SER A 178 12.87 13.83 15.68
CA SER A 178 13.80 12.71 15.83
C SER A 178 13.02 11.51 16.39
N ARG A 179 13.67 10.62 17.14
CA ARG A 179 13.03 9.53 17.86
C ARG A 179 13.79 9.20 19.14
N ALA A 180 13.10 8.74 20.17
CA ALA A 180 13.76 8.07 21.29
C ALA A 180 14.48 6.80 20.77
N VAL A 181 15.71 6.58 21.20
CA VAL A 181 16.52 5.41 20.81
C VAL A 181 16.83 4.53 22.01
N PRO A 182 17.09 3.22 21.81
CA PRO A 182 17.40 2.31 22.91
C PRO A 182 18.59 2.79 23.77
N TYR A 183 18.52 2.58 25.08
CA TYR A 183 19.60 2.94 26.02
C TYR A 183 20.98 2.36 25.66
N PRO A 184 21.13 1.13 25.10
CA PRO A 184 22.45 0.60 24.69
C PRO A 184 23.18 1.35 23.57
N LEU A 185 22.68 2.51 23.11
CA LEU A 185 23.41 3.39 22.17
C LEU A 185 24.31 4.42 22.89
N GLY A 186 24.33 4.43 24.22
CA GLY A 186 25.14 5.33 25.03
C GLY A 186 24.65 6.78 25.02
N ASP A 187 25.46 7.67 25.61
CA ASP A 187 25.14 9.09 25.80
C ASP A 187 24.81 9.79 24.48
N LEU A 188 25.58 9.53 23.42
CA LEU A 188 25.37 10.09 22.08
C LEU A 188 23.99 9.73 21.51
N GLY A 189 23.48 8.54 21.83
CA GLY A 189 22.12 8.14 21.49
C GLY A 189 21.07 8.98 22.23
N GLN A 190 21.29 9.27 23.52
CA GLN A 190 20.35 10.00 24.37
C GLN A 190 20.27 11.49 24.05
N GLU A 191 21.32 12.10 23.47
CA GLU A 191 21.33 13.50 23.04
C GLU A 191 20.07 13.89 22.24
N LYS A 192 19.59 12.99 21.37
CA LYS A 192 18.39 13.16 20.55
C LYS A 192 17.12 13.46 21.36
N THR A 193 17.02 12.87 22.55
CA THR A 193 15.92 13.09 23.51
C THR A 193 16.20 14.30 24.40
N ILE A 194 17.45 14.44 24.87
CA ILE A 194 17.88 15.55 25.73
C ILE A 194 17.65 16.90 25.04
N ILE A 195 18.06 17.04 23.77
CA ILE A 195 17.87 18.29 23.02
C ILE A 195 16.39 18.64 22.85
N SER A 196 15.54 17.64 22.64
CA SER A 196 14.09 17.79 22.52
C SER A 196 13.48 18.33 23.82
N GLN A 197 13.84 17.73 24.95
CA GLN A 197 13.30 18.09 26.26
C GLN A 197 13.77 19.49 26.69
N ARG A 198 15.08 19.75 26.59
CA ARG A 198 15.67 21.05 26.94
C ARG A 198 15.13 22.17 26.06
N PHE A 199 15.08 22.01 24.74
CA PHE A 199 14.54 23.09 23.91
C PHE A 199 13.03 23.29 24.08
N ALA A 200 12.26 22.28 24.49
CA ALA A 200 10.85 22.48 24.88
C ALA A 200 10.69 23.27 26.20
N GLU A 201 11.67 23.22 27.12
CA GLU A 201 11.76 24.10 28.31
C GLU A 201 12.15 25.53 27.89
N ILE A 202 13.27 25.66 27.17
CA ILE A 202 13.83 26.94 26.67
C ILE A 202 12.78 27.71 25.84
N SER A 203 12.05 27.03 24.95
CA SER A 203 11.05 27.68 24.10
C SER A 203 9.93 28.33 24.90
N ARG A 204 9.45 27.65 25.96
CA ARG A 204 8.45 28.21 26.89
C ARG A 204 9.02 29.35 27.72
N GLN A 205 10.26 29.23 28.20
CA GLN A 205 10.93 30.25 29.01
C GLN A 205 11.21 31.54 28.24
N TYR A 206 11.63 31.43 26.98
CA TYR A 206 12.09 32.56 26.16
C TYR A 206 11.09 32.98 25.05
N GLY A 207 9.91 32.37 25.01
CA GLY A 207 8.81 32.78 24.13
C GLY A 207 8.99 32.43 22.65
N PHE A 208 9.62 31.29 22.34
CA PHE A 208 9.75 30.79 20.96
C PHE A 208 8.58 29.87 20.59
N THR A 209 8.08 29.99 19.36
CA THR A 209 7.07 29.08 18.81
C THR A 209 7.76 27.79 18.35
N ALA A 210 7.63 26.71 19.11
CA ALA A 210 8.38 25.48 18.89
C ALA A 210 7.49 24.30 18.50
N ASP A 211 7.91 23.54 17.48
CA ASP A 211 7.33 22.24 17.12
C ASP A 211 8.45 21.18 17.16
N ILE A 212 8.54 20.49 18.29
CA ILE A 212 9.64 19.61 18.68
C ILE A 212 9.06 18.27 19.13
N SER A 213 9.45 17.15 18.49
CA SER A 213 9.05 15.82 18.95
C SER A 213 10.07 14.70 18.67
N VAL A 214 10.06 13.69 19.55
CA VAL A 214 10.81 12.43 19.48
C VAL A 214 9.90 11.19 19.55
N ARG A 215 8.59 11.39 19.36
CA ARG A 215 7.60 10.30 19.28
C ARG A 215 7.58 9.69 17.87
N GLU A 216 7.30 8.40 17.75
CA GLU A 216 7.31 7.70 16.46
C GLU A 216 6.09 8.08 15.59
N GLU A 217 4.96 8.38 16.23
CA GLU A 217 3.71 8.85 15.63
C GLU A 217 3.79 10.28 15.06
N ASP A 218 4.67 11.14 15.62
CA ASP A 218 4.87 12.52 15.15
C ASP A 218 5.87 12.61 13.98
N ARG A 219 6.34 11.47 13.45
CA ARG A 219 7.37 11.43 12.40
C ARG A 219 6.85 11.88 11.05
N ILE A 220 7.57 12.85 10.49
CA ILE A 220 7.28 13.45 9.19
C ILE A 220 8.25 12.90 8.13
N TYR A 221 7.73 12.60 6.94
CA TYR A 221 8.46 12.07 5.79
C TYR A 221 7.94 12.66 4.47
N GLY A 222 8.64 12.41 3.36
CA GLY A 222 8.18 12.79 2.02
C GLY A 222 8.08 14.31 1.87
N GLN A 223 7.06 14.76 1.15
CA GLN A 223 6.81 16.18 0.91
C GLN A 223 6.52 16.96 2.20
N LYS A 224 5.79 16.36 3.16
CA LYS A 224 5.46 16.99 4.45
C LYS A 224 6.71 17.38 5.26
N TRP A 225 7.81 16.65 5.09
CA TRP A 225 9.07 16.98 5.77
C TRP A 225 9.70 18.24 5.18
N LEU A 226 9.62 18.42 3.86
CA LEU A 226 10.09 19.63 3.18
C LEU A 226 9.22 20.85 3.58
N GLU A 227 7.90 20.68 3.64
CA GLU A 227 6.94 21.71 4.12
C GLU A 227 7.21 22.12 5.58
N PHE A 228 7.55 21.17 6.45
CA PHE A 228 7.95 21.42 7.84
C PHE A 228 9.25 22.23 7.93
N LEU A 229 10.26 21.90 7.11
CA LEU A 229 11.51 22.65 7.06
C LEU A 229 11.32 24.08 6.51
N GLN A 230 10.53 24.26 5.45
CA GLN A 230 10.13 25.59 4.96
C GLN A 230 9.48 26.43 6.06
N SER A 231 8.65 25.80 6.90
CA SER A 231 7.91 26.46 7.97
C SER A 231 8.73 26.75 9.23
N SER A 232 9.98 26.26 9.33
CA SER A 232 10.84 26.33 10.53
C SER A 232 12.03 27.28 10.35
N ARG A 233 12.24 28.23 11.27
CA ARG A 233 13.39 29.17 11.25
C ARG A 233 14.69 28.52 11.72
N PHE A 234 14.61 27.81 12.84
CA PHE A 234 15.70 27.04 13.43
C PHE A 234 15.45 25.55 13.24
N SER A 235 16.51 24.81 12.94
CA SER A 235 16.50 23.35 12.99
C SER A 235 17.42 22.88 14.11
N LEU A 236 16.86 22.15 15.07
CA LEU A 236 17.65 21.50 16.11
C LEU A 236 18.33 20.23 15.57
N GLY A 237 19.45 19.86 16.18
CA GLY A 237 20.09 18.59 15.89
C GLY A 237 21.22 18.23 16.84
N THR A 238 21.59 16.96 16.79
CA THR A 238 22.72 16.36 17.51
C THR A 238 23.53 15.58 16.49
N GLU A 239 24.72 15.13 16.85
CA GLU A 239 25.38 14.13 16.01
C GLU A 239 24.53 12.83 15.98
N SER A 240 24.53 12.16 14.83
CA SER A 240 23.81 10.90 14.67
C SER A 240 24.78 9.75 14.85
N GLY A 241 24.53 8.89 15.84
CA GLY A 241 25.41 7.77 16.09
C GLY A 241 25.03 6.96 17.32
N ALA A 242 26.02 6.20 17.80
CA ALA A 242 26.04 5.56 19.10
C ALA A 242 27.46 5.67 19.69
N SER A 243 27.56 5.93 20.98
CA SER A 243 28.82 5.96 21.74
C SER A 243 29.10 4.63 22.47
N VAL A 244 28.19 3.66 22.34
CA VAL A 244 28.36 2.27 22.76
C VAL A 244 28.18 1.37 21.53
N VAL A 245 29.11 0.43 21.35
CA VAL A 245 29.13 -0.52 20.23
C VAL A 245 28.95 -1.94 20.76
N ASP A 246 27.83 -2.57 20.44
CA ASP A 246 27.55 -3.95 20.81
C ASP A 246 28.10 -4.92 19.75
N PHE A 247 29.31 -5.42 19.98
CA PHE A 247 29.99 -6.31 19.03
C PHE A 247 29.34 -7.71 18.93
N SER A 248 28.69 -8.23 19.98
CA SER A 248 28.15 -9.60 20.02
C SER A 248 26.62 -9.67 20.06
N GLY A 249 25.94 -8.54 20.27
CA GLY A 249 24.50 -8.47 20.53
C GLY A 249 24.12 -8.80 21.98
N ASP A 250 25.08 -9.15 22.84
CA ASP A 250 24.79 -9.56 24.23
C ASP A 250 24.32 -8.39 25.07
N LEU A 251 24.88 -7.20 24.85
CA LEU A 251 24.50 -6.01 25.61
C LEU A 251 23.03 -5.65 25.34
N ALA A 252 22.62 -5.65 24.07
CA ALA A 252 21.24 -5.42 23.67
C ALA A 252 20.29 -6.48 24.26
N ARG A 253 20.70 -7.76 24.28
CA ARG A 253 19.93 -8.86 24.91
C ARG A 253 19.78 -8.65 26.43
N GLN A 254 20.87 -8.35 27.13
CA GLN A 254 20.88 -8.15 28.58
C GLN A 254 20.05 -6.92 28.99
N CYS A 255 20.25 -5.77 28.35
CA CYS A 255 19.47 -4.57 28.62
C CYS A 255 17.98 -4.75 28.31
N LYS A 256 17.62 -5.48 27.24
CA LYS A 256 16.23 -5.82 26.93
C LYS A 256 15.60 -6.71 28.01
N ALA A 257 16.27 -7.78 28.41
CA ALA A 257 15.79 -8.66 29.48
C ALA A 257 15.61 -7.91 30.81
N TYR A 258 16.54 -6.99 31.11
CA TYR A 258 16.46 -6.17 32.31
C TYR A 258 15.26 -5.20 32.31
N LEU A 259 15.03 -4.49 31.20
CA LEU A 259 13.88 -3.59 31.04
C LEU A 259 12.54 -4.33 31.03
N GLN A 260 12.49 -5.58 30.58
CA GLN A 260 11.30 -6.41 30.68
C GLN A 260 10.95 -6.76 32.14
N GLN A 261 11.96 -6.96 32.98
CA GLN A 261 11.78 -7.21 34.42
C GLN A 261 11.60 -5.92 35.23
N ASN A 262 12.15 -4.80 34.75
CA ASN A 262 12.16 -3.51 35.44
C ASN A 262 11.72 -2.39 34.46
N PRO A 263 10.42 -2.28 34.11
CA PRO A 263 9.95 -1.35 33.06
C PRO A 263 10.15 0.14 33.36
N GLN A 264 10.46 0.48 34.62
CA GLN A 264 10.73 1.85 35.07
C GLN A 264 12.24 2.15 35.23
N ALA A 265 13.11 1.19 34.89
CA ALA A 265 14.55 1.36 35.06
C ALA A 265 15.10 2.52 34.20
N SER A 266 15.96 3.34 34.79
CA SER A 266 16.43 4.58 34.16
C SER A 266 17.61 4.33 33.20
N TYR A 267 17.87 5.30 32.32
CA TYR A 267 19.09 5.28 31.49
C TYR A 267 20.36 5.20 32.35
N ALA A 268 20.46 6.00 33.41
CA ALA A 268 21.62 6.04 34.30
C ALA A 268 21.86 4.69 35.00
N GLU A 269 20.78 4.04 35.45
CA GLU A 269 20.82 2.70 36.05
C GLU A 269 21.32 1.64 35.07
N LEU A 270 20.79 1.61 33.84
CA LEU A 270 21.28 0.68 32.81
C LEU A 270 22.72 0.96 32.40
N LYS A 271 23.11 2.23 32.28
CA LYS A 271 24.50 2.61 32.01
C LYS A 271 25.42 2.08 33.10
N GLN A 272 25.18 2.44 34.36
CA GLN A 272 25.97 1.99 35.51
C GLN A 272 26.07 0.47 35.58
N ARG A 273 25.00 -0.26 35.25
CA ARG A 273 24.94 -1.72 35.35
C ARG A 273 25.59 -2.47 34.19
N PHE A 274 25.55 -1.94 32.96
CA PHE A 274 25.86 -2.73 31.76
C PHE A 274 26.91 -2.11 30.82
N PHE A 275 27.04 -0.78 30.72
CA PHE A 275 27.85 -0.15 29.67
C PHE A 275 28.56 1.16 30.06
N ALA A 276 28.64 1.52 31.34
CA ALA A 276 29.40 2.69 31.81
C ALA A 276 30.87 2.64 31.36
N GLU A 277 31.46 1.45 31.41
CA GLU A 277 32.83 1.18 30.94
C GLU A 277 32.93 0.98 29.42
N LEU A 278 31.86 1.09 28.64
CA LEU A 278 31.89 0.95 27.18
C LEU A 278 31.58 2.26 26.47
N ASP A 279 30.81 3.14 27.11
CA ASP A 279 30.36 4.41 26.56
C ASP A 279 31.54 5.36 26.30
N GLY A 280 31.67 5.79 25.05
CA GLY A 280 32.77 6.63 24.57
C GLY A 280 34.05 5.89 24.19
N LYS A 281 34.20 4.57 24.44
CA LYS A 281 35.43 3.84 24.08
C LYS A 281 35.58 3.60 22.57
N VAL A 282 34.47 3.35 21.88
CA VAL A 282 34.38 3.29 20.42
C VAL A 282 33.09 3.99 20.02
N VAL A 283 33.18 5.00 19.16
CA VAL A 283 32.04 5.86 18.82
C VAL A 283 31.82 5.85 17.31
N VAL A 284 30.62 5.45 16.90
CA VAL A 284 30.20 5.52 15.50
C VAL A 284 29.28 6.72 15.36
N GLN A 285 29.78 7.80 14.74
CA GLN A 285 29.08 9.07 14.59
C GLN A 285 29.22 9.62 13.17
N ALA A 286 28.13 10.19 12.65
CA ALA A 286 28.09 10.83 11.35
C ALA A 286 27.14 12.03 11.33
N ILE A 287 27.40 12.96 10.41
CA ILE A 287 26.43 13.98 10.02
C ILE A 287 25.14 13.32 9.52
N SER A 288 24.00 13.89 9.90
CA SER A 288 22.67 13.43 9.48
C SER A 288 22.27 14.07 8.15
N PRO A 289 21.62 13.36 7.21
CA PRO A 289 21.12 13.96 5.97
C PRO A 289 20.10 15.08 6.23
N ARG A 290 19.45 15.06 7.41
CA ARG A 290 18.55 16.13 7.87
C ARG A 290 19.24 17.47 8.04
N VAL A 291 20.55 17.50 8.29
CA VAL A 291 21.35 18.73 8.31
C VAL A 291 21.40 19.34 6.91
N PHE A 292 21.63 18.51 5.89
CA PHE A 292 21.64 18.95 4.49
C PHE A 292 20.25 19.43 4.04
N GLU A 293 19.18 18.73 4.45
CA GLU A 293 17.80 19.15 4.22
C GLU A 293 17.50 20.51 4.87
N SER A 294 17.89 20.73 6.13
CA SER A 294 17.74 22.01 6.82
C SER A 294 18.56 23.14 6.20
N ALA A 295 19.81 22.87 5.81
CA ALA A 295 20.70 23.84 5.16
C ALA A 295 20.16 24.28 3.79
N ALA A 296 19.60 23.35 3.00
CA ALA A 296 18.99 23.66 1.70
C ALA A 296 17.80 24.62 1.82
N PHE A 297 17.06 24.59 2.92
CA PHE A 297 15.99 25.55 3.21
C PHE A 297 16.46 26.84 3.88
N ASN A 298 17.77 27.08 4.05
CA ASN A 298 18.31 28.20 4.82
C ASN A 298 17.76 28.26 6.27
N ASN A 299 17.56 27.11 6.91
CA ASN A 299 17.22 27.06 8.33
C ASN A 299 18.49 27.34 9.12
N THR A 300 18.41 28.20 10.14
CA THR A 300 19.56 28.43 11.03
C THR A 300 19.74 27.20 11.92
N LEU A 301 20.89 26.54 11.82
CA LEU A 301 21.18 25.33 12.59
C LEU A 301 21.52 25.69 14.05
N VAL A 302 20.88 25.02 15.00
CA VAL A 302 21.15 25.16 16.44
C VAL A 302 21.39 23.76 16.99
N LEU A 303 22.66 23.40 17.18
CA LEU A 303 23.06 22.00 17.37
C LEU A 303 23.88 21.82 18.64
N HIS A 304 23.86 20.61 19.21
CA HIS A 304 24.89 20.23 20.18
C HIS A 304 26.29 20.37 19.59
N GLU A 305 27.29 20.68 20.43
CA GLU A 305 28.69 20.65 20.00
C GLU A 305 29.12 19.24 19.58
N GLY A 306 29.87 19.13 18.47
CA GLY A 306 30.19 17.86 17.85
C GLY A 306 31.08 18.00 16.61
N CYS A 307 31.53 16.87 16.06
CA CYS A 307 32.43 16.81 14.91
C CYS A 307 31.69 16.96 13.57
N TYR A 308 30.47 16.42 13.46
CA TYR A 308 29.64 16.44 12.25
C TYR A 308 30.38 15.96 10.99
N SER A 309 31.12 14.85 11.13
CA SER A 309 31.99 14.28 10.08
C SER A 309 33.03 15.28 9.51
N GLY A 310 33.40 16.32 10.27
CA GLY A 310 34.28 17.40 9.83
C GLY A 310 33.64 18.39 8.83
N ILE A 311 32.34 18.28 8.56
CA ILE A 311 31.63 19.06 7.53
C ILE A 311 30.99 20.34 8.12
N LEU A 312 30.54 20.33 9.38
CA LEU A 312 30.07 21.54 10.06
C LEU A 312 31.16 22.12 10.96
N HIS A 313 31.16 23.44 11.08
CA HIS A 313 32.05 24.17 11.98
C HIS A 313 31.20 25.10 12.87
N PRO A 314 31.43 25.13 14.20
CA PRO A 314 30.71 26.01 15.10
C PRO A 314 30.93 27.47 14.70
N ASP A 315 29.91 28.30 14.89
CA ASP A 315 29.88 29.75 14.61
C ASP A 315 30.10 30.16 13.13
N THR A 316 30.40 29.19 12.26
CA THR A 316 30.47 29.33 10.80
C THR A 316 29.24 28.71 10.13
N HIS A 317 28.80 27.54 10.60
CA HIS A 317 27.68 26.78 10.01
C HIS A 317 26.48 26.57 10.96
N TYR A 318 26.66 26.71 12.27
CA TYR A 318 25.61 26.49 13.27
C TYR A 318 25.89 27.21 14.59
N ILE A 319 24.84 27.43 15.38
CA ILE A 319 24.93 27.94 16.75
C ILE A 319 25.23 26.76 17.69
N PRO A 320 26.40 26.69 18.34
CA PRO A 320 26.79 25.58 19.19
C PRO A 320 26.12 25.67 20.56
N VAL A 321 25.46 24.58 20.95
CA VAL A 321 24.89 24.35 22.28
C VAL A 321 25.81 23.39 23.01
N LYS A 322 26.37 23.80 24.14
CA LYS A 322 27.18 22.88 24.96
C LYS A 322 26.34 21.74 25.50
N LYS A 323 26.92 20.55 25.65
CA LYS A 323 26.18 19.36 26.11
C LYS A 323 25.65 19.48 27.54
N ASP A 324 26.29 20.31 28.35
CA ASP A 324 25.88 20.69 29.72
C ASP A 324 24.89 21.88 29.77
N TYR A 325 24.57 22.49 28.62
CA TYR A 325 23.75 23.70 28.47
C TYR A 325 24.29 24.97 29.16
N SER A 326 25.59 25.02 29.52
CA SER A 326 26.17 26.17 30.24
C SER A 326 26.08 27.50 29.48
N ASN A 327 25.92 27.46 28.16
CA ASN A 327 25.91 28.65 27.29
C ASN A 327 24.50 29.04 26.80
N ILE A 328 23.42 28.52 27.39
CA ILE A 328 22.07 28.69 26.84
C ILE A 328 21.63 30.16 26.71
N SER A 329 22.05 31.05 27.62
CA SER A 329 21.73 32.49 27.54
C SER A 329 22.31 33.14 26.28
N GLU A 330 23.57 32.81 25.95
CA GLU A 330 24.25 33.27 24.74
C GLU A 330 23.62 32.66 23.48
N VAL A 331 23.26 31.38 23.50
CA VAL A 331 22.54 30.71 22.39
C VAL A 331 21.22 31.44 22.10
N VAL A 332 20.44 31.78 23.14
CA VAL A 332 19.17 32.50 22.97
C VAL A 332 19.37 33.93 22.46
N GLU A 333 20.41 34.63 22.91
CA GLU A 333 20.78 35.96 22.40
C GLU A 333 21.12 35.89 20.90
N ARG A 334 21.98 34.95 20.51
CA ARG A 334 22.36 34.70 19.10
C ARG A 334 21.17 34.28 18.23
N MET A 335 20.21 33.51 18.77
CA MET A 335 18.95 33.19 18.09
C MET A 335 18.02 34.42 17.92
N ARG A 336 18.18 35.45 18.75
CA ARG A 336 17.43 36.72 18.61
C ARG A 336 18.10 37.71 17.66
N ASP A 337 19.43 37.63 17.46
CA ASP A 337 20.15 38.35 16.40
C ASP A 337 19.77 37.81 15.01
N LEU A 338 18.77 38.45 14.40
CA LEU A 338 18.30 38.14 13.04
C LEU A 338 19.39 38.34 11.97
N PRO A 339 20.15 39.46 11.92
CA PRO A 339 21.31 39.59 11.05
C PRO A 339 22.33 38.45 11.16
N TYR A 340 22.67 38.00 12.37
CA TYR A 340 23.57 36.86 12.59
C TYR A 340 22.97 35.56 12.05
N CYS A 341 21.72 35.24 12.39
CA CYS A 341 21.02 34.06 11.89
C CYS A 341 21.00 34.00 10.35
N ILE A 342 20.71 35.13 9.68
CA ILE A 342 20.68 35.23 8.21
C ILE A 342 22.07 34.99 7.61
N ARG A 343 23.14 35.54 8.19
CA ARG A 343 24.51 35.30 7.73
C ARG A 343 24.87 33.82 7.85
N LEU A 344 24.62 33.24 9.03
CA LEU A 344 24.94 31.85 9.34
C LEU A 344 24.20 30.88 8.40
N ALA A 345 22.89 31.03 8.24
CA ALA A 345 22.09 30.19 7.36
C ALA A 345 22.54 30.24 5.89
N ARG A 346 22.89 31.44 5.39
CA ARG A 346 23.42 31.62 4.03
C ARG A 346 24.80 30.98 3.86
N GLN A 347 25.70 31.15 4.83
CA GLN A 347 27.02 30.52 4.80
C GLN A 347 26.90 28.99 4.74
N THR A 348 26.07 28.41 5.62
CA THR A 348 25.80 26.95 5.62
C THR A 348 25.19 26.48 4.31
N HIS A 349 24.22 27.21 3.76
CA HIS A 349 23.65 26.87 2.45
C HIS A 349 24.73 26.87 1.35
N ASP A 350 25.58 27.88 1.33
CA ASP A 350 26.52 28.09 0.24
C ASP A 350 27.69 27.09 0.29
N ASP A 351 28.26 26.87 1.47
CA ASP A 351 29.39 25.94 1.67
C ASP A 351 28.96 24.47 1.63
N ILE A 352 27.78 24.13 2.18
CA ILE A 352 27.35 22.74 2.35
C ILE A 352 26.50 22.24 1.17
N ILE A 353 25.67 23.12 0.58
CA ILE A 353 24.71 22.76 -0.48
C ILE A 353 25.18 23.28 -1.84
N ARG A 354 25.36 24.61 -2.01
CA ARG A 354 25.66 25.21 -3.33
C ARG A 354 27.04 24.80 -3.87
N SER A 355 28.01 24.51 -2.99
CA SER A 355 29.32 23.98 -3.37
C SER A 355 29.26 22.65 -4.15
N GLY A 356 28.19 21.87 -3.99
CA GLY A 356 28.05 20.53 -4.56
C GLY A 356 29.03 19.48 -4.00
N ALA A 357 29.85 19.84 -3.00
CA ALA A 357 30.86 18.95 -2.42
C ALA A 357 30.21 17.71 -1.76
N ASN A 358 29.08 17.92 -1.08
CA ASN A 358 28.31 16.89 -0.40
C ASN A 358 27.23 16.23 -1.28
N SER A 359 27.29 16.38 -2.61
CA SER A 359 26.26 15.87 -3.53
C SER A 359 26.34 14.36 -3.77
N TYR A 360 25.19 13.73 -4.04
CA TYR A 360 25.15 12.34 -4.53
C TYR A 360 25.96 12.16 -5.82
N ARG A 361 26.07 13.20 -6.66
CA ARG A 361 26.93 13.19 -7.85
C ARG A 361 28.40 13.00 -7.49
N ARG A 362 28.89 13.69 -6.45
CA ARG A 362 30.28 13.58 -5.99
C ARG A 362 30.54 12.21 -5.34
N PHE A 363 29.60 11.73 -4.52
CA PHE A 363 29.62 10.40 -3.93
C PHE A 363 29.65 9.28 -4.99
N VAL A 364 28.73 9.29 -5.98
CA VAL A 364 28.68 8.24 -7.00
C VAL A 364 29.93 8.26 -7.88
N LYS A 365 30.55 9.43 -8.12
CA LYS A 365 31.86 9.51 -8.77
C LYS A 365 32.97 8.81 -7.93
N LEU A 366 33.01 9.03 -6.62
CA LEU A 366 33.93 8.33 -5.71
C LEU A 366 33.69 6.81 -5.72
N PHE A 367 32.42 6.37 -5.71
CA PHE A 367 32.07 4.96 -5.84
C PHE A 367 32.57 4.36 -7.17
N ASP A 368 32.31 5.03 -8.30
CA ASP A 368 32.75 4.60 -9.62
C ASP A 368 34.29 4.52 -9.73
N GLU A 369 35.01 5.48 -9.15
CA GLU A 369 36.48 5.50 -9.10
C GLU A 369 37.03 4.35 -8.23
N THR A 370 36.38 4.07 -7.10
CA THR A 370 36.71 2.96 -6.20
C THR A 370 36.43 1.61 -6.83
N LEU A 371 35.28 1.46 -7.50
CA LEU A 371 34.90 0.25 -8.21
C LEU A 371 35.85 -0.03 -9.37
N GLU A 372 36.25 0.97 -10.16
CA GLU A 372 37.23 0.75 -11.25
C GLU A 372 38.65 0.47 -10.75
N LYS A 373 39.04 0.96 -9.55
CA LYS A 373 40.34 0.63 -8.91
C LYS A 373 40.43 -0.87 -8.61
N HIS A 374 39.39 -1.44 -8.01
CA HIS A 374 39.35 -2.87 -7.66
C HIS A 374 38.88 -3.75 -8.82
N ARG A 375 38.09 -3.20 -9.75
CA ARG A 375 37.51 -3.93 -10.88
C ARG A 375 37.65 -3.18 -12.22
N PRO A 376 38.85 -3.13 -12.80
CA PRO A 376 39.11 -2.39 -14.04
C PRO A 376 38.57 -3.07 -15.31
N VAL A 377 38.20 -4.37 -15.25
CA VAL A 377 37.78 -5.19 -16.40
C VAL A 377 36.50 -5.96 -16.05
N PRO A 378 35.50 -6.03 -16.97
CA PRO A 378 34.35 -6.91 -16.79
C PRO A 378 34.75 -8.40 -16.69
N VAL A 379 34.02 -9.14 -15.85
CA VAL A 379 34.10 -10.62 -15.77
C VAL A 379 32.81 -11.30 -16.17
N ARG A 380 31.74 -10.53 -16.35
CA ARG A 380 30.39 -11.04 -16.55
C ARG A 380 30.29 -12.01 -17.72
N GLU A 381 29.52 -13.06 -17.52
CA GLU A 381 29.17 -14.02 -18.56
C GLU A 381 27.82 -13.62 -19.19
N GLY A 382 27.77 -13.61 -20.53
CA GLY A 382 26.55 -13.37 -21.28
C GLY A 382 25.91 -11.98 -21.14
N THR A 383 24.59 -11.93 -21.37
CA THR A 383 23.83 -10.68 -21.50
C THR A 383 22.63 -10.62 -20.54
N VAL A 384 22.30 -9.40 -20.13
CA VAL A 384 21.11 -9.10 -19.32
C VAL A 384 20.26 -8.10 -20.09
N CYS A 385 19.13 -8.56 -20.64
CA CYS A 385 18.13 -7.65 -21.20
C CYS A 385 17.40 -6.95 -20.04
N ARG A 386 17.49 -5.62 -19.95
CA ARG A 386 16.85 -4.81 -18.89
C ARG A 386 15.33 -5.05 -18.84
N THR A 387 14.68 -5.14 -20.00
CA THR A 387 13.24 -5.42 -20.11
C THR A 387 12.87 -6.78 -19.52
N LEU A 388 13.56 -7.86 -19.92
CA LEU A 388 13.30 -9.21 -19.39
C LEU A 388 13.65 -9.32 -17.89
N PHE A 389 14.70 -8.62 -17.44
CA PHE A 389 15.09 -8.59 -16.03
C PHE A 389 13.98 -8.04 -15.14
N TYR A 390 13.42 -6.87 -15.48
CA TYR A 390 12.33 -6.26 -14.71
C TYR A 390 10.97 -6.92 -14.97
N ALA A 391 10.71 -7.46 -16.17
CA ALA A 391 9.51 -8.28 -16.41
C ALA A 391 9.50 -9.53 -15.50
N LYS A 392 10.64 -10.23 -15.36
CA LYS A 392 10.77 -11.32 -14.37
C LYS A 392 10.65 -10.81 -12.93
N SER A 393 10.98 -9.55 -12.63
CA SER A 393 10.86 -8.98 -11.25
C SER A 393 9.40 -8.74 -10.93
N TYR A 394 8.68 -8.13 -11.87
CA TYR A 394 7.25 -7.89 -11.82
C TYR A 394 6.45 -9.19 -11.60
N LEU A 395 6.77 -10.25 -12.35
CA LEU A 395 6.17 -11.57 -12.20
C LEU A 395 6.50 -12.24 -10.84
N CYS A 396 7.60 -11.84 -10.19
CA CYS A 396 7.97 -12.25 -8.83
C CYS A 396 7.56 -11.21 -7.76
N ASN A 397 6.55 -10.38 -8.07
CA ASN A 397 5.96 -9.40 -7.16
C ASN A 397 6.93 -8.31 -6.63
N ASP A 398 8.00 -8.00 -7.37
CA ASP A 398 8.74 -6.74 -7.28
C ASP A 398 8.23 -5.79 -8.38
N PRO A 399 7.32 -4.85 -8.07
CA PRO A 399 6.72 -3.95 -9.05
C PRO A 399 7.53 -2.65 -9.28
N ILE A 400 8.74 -2.52 -8.74
CA ILE A 400 9.48 -1.26 -8.73
C ILE A 400 10.48 -1.23 -9.90
N ILE A 401 10.38 -0.20 -10.74
CA ILE A 401 11.24 0.00 -11.91
C ILE A 401 12.03 1.32 -11.77
N PRO A 402 13.37 1.27 -11.64
CA PRO A 402 14.22 2.45 -11.53
C PRO A 402 14.27 3.28 -12.83
N LYS A 403 14.11 4.61 -12.70
CA LYS A 403 14.07 5.60 -13.78
C LYS A 403 14.82 6.87 -13.33
N GLY A 404 16.06 7.06 -13.79
CA GLY A 404 16.93 8.14 -13.31
C GLY A 404 17.20 8.00 -11.80
N GLY A 405 17.06 9.09 -11.05
CA GLY A 405 17.15 9.12 -9.58
C GLY A 405 15.85 8.74 -8.85
N GLU A 406 14.84 8.26 -9.57
CA GLU A 406 13.54 7.88 -9.03
C GLU A 406 13.20 6.43 -9.41
N ALA A 407 12.06 5.94 -8.92
CA ALA A 407 11.50 4.67 -9.37
C ALA A 407 9.98 4.75 -9.55
N VAL A 408 9.48 4.05 -10.55
CA VAL A 408 8.05 3.90 -10.85
C VAL A 408 7.56 2.61 -10.22
N ARG A 409 6.49 2.68 -9.41
CA ARG A 409 5.82 1.50 -8.85
C ARG A 409 4.64 1.11 -9.73
N LEU A 410 4.69 -0.08 -10.30
CA LEU A 410 3.58 -0.67 -11.04
C LEU A 410 2.50 -1.25 -10.09
N PRO A 411 1.25 -1.43 -10.55
CA PRO A 411 0.26 -2.23 -9.81
C PRO A 411 0.79 -3.66 -9.64
N THR A 412 0.68 -4.27 -8.45
CA THR A 412 1.21 -5.62 -8.19
C THR A 412 0.64 -6.68 -9.15
N CYS A 413 1.47 -7.63 -9.59
CA CYS A 413 1.08 -8.64 -10.58
C CYS A 413 -0.16 -9.45 -10.17
N PHE A 414 -0.36 -9.71 -8.86
CA PHE A 414 -1.56 -10.38 -8.36
C PHE A 414 -2.85 -9.59 -8.63
N VAL A 415 -2.82 -8.25 -8.50
CA VAL A 415 -3.97 -7.36 -8.76
C VAL A 415 -4.27 -7.28 -10.27
N VAL A 416 -3.25 -7.40 -11.13
CA VAL A 416 -3.47 -7.50 -12.58
C VAL A 416 -4.05 -8.88 -12.94
N LEU A 417 -3.50 -9.95 -12.39
CA LEU A 417 -3.98 -11.32 -12.62
C LEU A 417 -5.43 -11.50 -12.15
N SER A 418 -5.80 -10.99 -10.98
CA SER A 418 -7.18 -11.05 -10.48
C SER A 418 -8.14 -10.23 -11.35
N LYS A 419 -7.73 -9.06 -11.86
CA LYS A 419 -8.50 -8.28 -12.84
C LYS A 419 -8.68 -9.03 -14.17
N VAL A 420 -7.65 -9.70 -14.69
CA VAL A 420 -7.73 -10.50 -15.92
C VAL A 420 -8.64 -11.72 -15.74
N LEU A 421 -8.52 -12.44 -14.62
CA LEU A 421 -9.41 -13.55 -14.27
C LEU A 421 -10.87 -13.08 -14.11
N ALA A 422 -11.09 -11.90 -13.53
CA ALA A 422 -12.42 -11.30 -13.44
C ALA A 422 -13.00 -10.89 -14.82
N ILE A 423 -12.16 -10.44 -15.77
CA ILE A 423 -12.60 -10.20 -17.16
C ILE A 423 -13.00 -11.53 -17.83
N ALA A 424 -12.15 -12.56 -17.74
CA ALA A 424 -12.43 -13.87 -18.32
C ALA A 424 -13.71 -14.50 -17.74
N PHE A 425 -13.91 -14.40 -16.42
CA PHE A 425 -15.12 -14.86 -15.74
C PHE A 425 -16.36 -14.07 -16.20
N ARG A 426 -16.29 -12.74 -16.32
CA ARG A 426 -17.38 -11.93 -16.87
C ARG A 426 -17.76 -12.37 -18.29
N CYS A 427 -16.78 -12.53 -19.18
CA CYS A 427 -17.03 -13.00 -20.56
C CYS A 427 -17.69 -14.39 -20.58
N GLN A 428 -17.27 -15.32 -19.72
CA GLN A 428 -17.87 -16.65 -19.62
C GLN A 428 -19.31 -16.61 -19.10
N GLN A 429 -19.60 -15.76 -18.11
CA GLN A 429 -20.97 -15.57 -17.60
C GLN A 429 -21.88 -14.90 -18.63
N SER A 430 -21.41 -13.87 -19.33
CA SER A 430 -22.16 -13.23 -20.42
C SER A 430 -22.46 -14.20 -21.56
N LYS A 431 -21.53 -15.08 -21.93
CA LYS A 431 -21.77 -16.16 -22.91
C LYS A 431 -22.88 -17.11 -22.44
N ASN A 432 -22.83 -17.56 -21.19
CA ASN A 432 -23.85 -18.46 -20.64
C ASN A 432 -25.22 -17.76 -20.52
N ALA A 433 -25.25 -16.47 -20.21
CA ALA A 433 -26.47 -15.67 -20.16
C ALA A 433 -27.10 -15.49 -21.55
N ALA A 434 -26.29 -15.12 -22.55
CA ALA A 434 -26.73 -15.01 -23.93
C ALA A 434 -27.28 -16.32 -24.48
N LEU A 435 -26.66 -17.47 -24.15
CA LEU A 435 -27.17 -18.79 -24.54
C LEU A 435 -28.50 -19.15 -23.86
N SER A 436 -28.66 -18.87 -22.56
CA SER A 436 -29.95 -19.08 -21.86
C SER A 436 -31.07 -18.21 -22.43
N ILE A 437 -30.76 -16.95 -22.78
CA ILE A 437 -31.74 -16.02 -23.36
C ILE A 437 -32.06 -16.39 -24.80
N LEU A 438 -31.06 -16.73 -25.63
CA LEU A 438 -31.30 -17.21 -26.99
C LEU A 438 -32.19 -18.46 -26.98
N HIS A 439 -31.92 -19.42 -26.07
CA HIS A 439 -32.76 -20.60 -25.90
C HIS A 439 -34.21 -20.23 -25.54
N TYR A 440 -34.40 -19.29 -24.61
CA TYR A 440 -35.73 -18.80 -24.22
C TYR A 440 -36.46 -18.13 -25.39
N LEU A 441 -35.80 -17.22 -26.11
CA LEU A 441 -36.36 -16.52 -27.27
C LEU A 441 -36.72 -17.50 -28.41
N THR A 442 -35.92 -18.54 -28.64
CA THR A 442 -36.25 -19.57 -29.65
C THR A 442 -37.49 -20.41 -29.32
N GLN A 443 -38.00 -20.38 -28.08
CA GLN A 443 -39.25 -21.05 -27.71
C GLN A 443 -40.51 -20.17 -27.91
N SER A 444 -40.36 -18.87 -28.22
CA SER A 444 -41.49 -17.96 -28.43
C SER A 444 -41.22 -16.95 -29.55
N PRO A 445 -41.71 -17.20 -30.79
CA PRO A 445 -41.41 -16.36 -31.96
C PRO A 445 -41.78 -14.88 -31.79
N SER A 446 -42.92 -14.58 -31.16
CA SER A 446 -43.36 -13.21 -30.85
C SER A 446 -42.45 -12.49 -29.84
N THR A 447 -41.74 -13.26 -29.01
CA THR A 447 -40.77 -12.70 -28.05
C THR A 447 -39.43 -12.41 -28.73
N LEU A 448 -39.02 -13.26 -29.67
CA LEU A 448 -37.84 -13.04 -30.50
C LEU A 448 -38.00 -11.79 -31.39
N GLU A 449 -39.17 -11.59 -31.98
CA GLU A 449 -39.47 -10.42 -32.84
C GLU A 449 -39.36 -9.09 -32.05
N LEU A 450 -39.99 -9.00 -30.87
CA LEU A 450 -39.91 -7.83 -29.98
C LEU A 450 -38.49 -7.56 -29.44
N PHE A 451 -37.72 -8.62 -29.20
CA PHE A 451 -36.32 -8.52 -28.78
C PHE A 451 -35.45 -7.94 -29.90
N LEU A 452 -35.67 -8.36 -31.15
CA LEU A 452 -34.98 -7.83 -32.33
C LEU A 452 -35.33 -6.36 -32.60
N GLU A 453 -36.61 -5.97 -32.52
CA GLU A 453 -37.05 -4.57 -32.66
C GLU A 453 -36.41 -3.63 -31.61
N SER A 454 -35.99 -4.17 -30.46
CA SER A 454 -35.41 -3.39 -29.36
C SER A 454 -33.88 -3.29 -29.39
N ILE A 455 -33.22 -4.20 -30.10
CA ILE A 455 -31.76 -4.16 -30.34
C ILE A 455 -31.44 -3.36 -31.60
N PHE A 456 -32.37 -3.36 -32.57
CA PHE A 456 -32.29 -2.58 -33.80
C PHE A 456 -33.42 -1.53 -33.83
N PRO A 457 -33.34 -0.48 -33.00
CA PRO A 457 -34.33 0.60 -33.01
C PRO A 457 -34.36 1.29 -34.38
N LYS A 458 -35.51 1.85 -34.73
CA LYS A 458 -35.71 2.58 -36.00
C LYS A 458 -35.02 3.96 -36.03
N ASP A 459 -34.53 4.44 -34.89
CA ASP A 459 -33.80 5.69 -34.73
C ASP A 459 -32.38 5.40 -34.18
N PRO A 460 -31.29 5.87 -34.82
CA PRO A 460 -29.92 5.65 -34.36
C PRO A 460 -29.62 6.21 -32.96
N ASP A 461 -30.30 7.28 -32.53
CA ASP A 461 -30.05 7.91 -31.23
C ASP A 461 -30.64 7.11 -30.04
N ASP A 462 -31.49 6.12 -30.31
CA ASP A 462 -32.03 5.15 -29.33
C ASP A 462 -31.13 3.90 -29.16
N ALA A 463 -29.99 3.81 -29.85
CA ALA A 463 -29.12 2.62 -29.84
C ALA A 463 -28.43 2.38 -28.48
N LEU A 464 -28.59 1.17 -27.94
CA LEU A 464 -28.10 0.79 -26.61
C LEU A 464 -26.56 0.68 -26.53
N PRO A 465 -25.91 1.24 -25.48
CA PRO A 465 -24.53 0.92 -25.16
C PRO A 465 -24.37 -0.57 -24.85
N LEU A 466 -23.54 -1.27 -25.64
CA LEU A 466 -23.28 -2.72 -25.52
C LEU A 466 -22.92 -3.18 -24.10
N ILE A 467 -22.29 -2.31 -23.31
CA ILE A 467 -21.81 -2.62 -21.97
C ILE A 467 -22.92 -2.65 -20.91
N ASP A 468 -24.03 -1.95 -21.16
CA ASP A 468 -25.20 -1.91 -20.26
C ASP A 468 -26.19 -3.01 -20.65
N PHE A 469 -26.43 -3.21 -21.95
CA PHE A 469 -27.16 -4.36 -22.48
C PHE A 469 -26.59 -5.71 -21.97
N ALA A 470 -25.26 -5.83 -21.90
CA ALA A 470 -24.61 -7.03 -21.36
C ALA A 470 -24.84 -7.28 -19.84
N LYS A 471 -25.22 -6.25 -19.06
CA LYS A 471 -25.60 -6.37 -17.64
C LYS A 471 -27.04 -6.84 -17.51
N ASP A 472 -27.94 -6.25 -18.29
CA ASP A 472 -29.38 -6.56 -18.26
C ASP A 472 -29.63 -8.01 -18.70
N LEU A 473 -28.94 -8.48 -19.74
CA LEU A 473 -28.93 -9.89 -20.14
C LEU A 473 -28.43 -10.83 -19.01
N ARG A 474 -27.50 -10.39 -18.17
CA ARG A 474 -27.00 -11.20 -17.04
C ARG A 474 -28.06 -11.32 -15.94
N LEU A 475 -28.74 -10.23 -15.61
CA LEU A 475 -29.87 -10.22 -14.67
C LEU A 475 -31.02 -11.11 -15.18
N LEU A 476 -31.43 -10.93 -16.44
CA LEU A 476 -32.50 -11.73 -17.05
C LEU A 476 -32.15 -13.23 -17.07
N SER A 477 -30.90 -13.60 -17.38
CA SER A 477 -30.48 -15.01 -17.30
C SER A 477 -30.49 -15.57 -15.88
N MET A 478 -30.25 -14.76 -14.84
CA MET A 478 -30.33 -15.22 -13.46
C MET A 478 -31.79 -15.41 -13.03
N LEU A 479 -32.68 -14.50 -13.40
CA LEU A 479 -34.13 -14.63 -13.17
C LEU A 479 -34.71 -15.88 -13.88
N ILE A 480 -34.39 -16.10 -15.15
CA ILE A 480 -34.82 -17.30 -15.90
C ILE A 480 -34.29 -18.59 -15.25
N LYS A 481 -33.04 -18.59 -14.75
CA LYS A 481 -32.49 -19.77 -14.04
C LYS A 481 -33.14 -20.03 -12.70
N VAL A 482 -33.55 -18.97 -11.98
CA VAL A 482 -34.33 -19.10 -10.75
C VAL A 482 -35.72 -19.64 -11.05
N GLU A 483 -36.43 -19.09 -12.04
CA GLU A 483 -37.74 -19.61 -12.51
C GLU A 483 -37.67 -21.10 -12.90
N GLN A 484 -36.66 -21.48 -13.70
CA GLN A 484 -36.42 -22.87 -14.13
C GLN A 484 -36.09 -23.82 -12.97
N ALA A 485 -35.46 -23.33 -11.90
CA ALA A 485 -35.18 -24.10 -10.69
C ALA A 485 -36.44 -24.22 -9.80
N SER A 486 -37.17 -23.12 -9.60
CA SER A 486 -38.42 -23.09 -8.81
C SER A 486 -39.53 -23.96 -9.42
N GLY A 487 -39.52 -24.18 -10.73
CA GLY A 487 -40.44 -25.09 -11.42
C GLY A 487 -40.12 -26.58 -11.30
N GLN A 488 -39.00 -26.98 -10.68
CA GLN A 488 -38.58 -28.39 -10.55
C GLN A 488 -38.81 -28.92 -9.13
N SER A 489 -39.79 -29.81 -8.97
CA SER A 489 -40.30 -30.29 -7.66
C SER A 489 -39.34 -31.15 -6.82
N ASN A 490 -38.08 -31.30 -7.22
CA ASN A 490 -37.08 -32.17 -6.58
C ASN A 490 -35.89 -31.42 -5.96
N HIS A 491 -35.86 -30.09 -5.97
CA HIS A 491 -34.81 -29.34 -5.27
C HIS A 491 -35.07 -29.28 -3.74
N PRO A 492 -34.05 -29.51 -2.89
CA PRO A 492 -34.19 -29.55 -1.43
C PRO A 492 -34.36 -28.16 -0.77
N PHE A 493 -34.45 -27.10 -1.58
CA PHE A 493 -34.64 -25.71 -1.15
C PHE A 493 -35.63 -25.01 -2.07
N GLU A 494 -36.23 -23.92 -1.58
CA GLU A 494 -36.93 -22.91 -2.37
C GLU A 494 -36.03 -21.67 -2.55
N ILE A 495 -36.23 -20.93 -3.64
CA ILE A 495 -35.49 -19.69 -3.90
C ILE A 495 -36.51 -18.55 -3.98
N ASN A 496 -36.50 -17.70 -2.97
CA ASN A 496 -37.45 -16.61 -2.76
C ASN A 496 -36.78 -15.26 -3.04
N GLY A 497 -37.28 -14.52 -4.04
CA GLY A 497 -36.81 -13.17 -4.36
C GLY A 497 -37.61 -12.11 -3.60
N SER A 498 -36.91 -11.19 -2.92
CA SER A 498 -37.51 -10.05 -2.21
C SER A 498 -36.68 -8.78 -2.46
N TRP A 499 -37.34 -7.67 -2.84
CA TRP A 499 -36.69 -6.36 -2.96
C TRP A 499 -36.65 -5.66 -1.60
N LEU A 500 -35.49 -5.14 -1.19
CA LEU A 500 -35.33 -4.35 0.03
C LEU A 500 -35.32 -2.86 -0.31
N THR A 501 -36.44 -2.19 -0.05
CA THR A 501 -36.69 -0.80 -0.49
C THR A 501 -35.75 0.22 0.16
N SER A 502 -35.35 -0.01 1.42
CA SER A 502 -34.42 0.85 2.17
C SER A 502 -32.99 0.84 1.61
N GLU A 503 -32.56 -0.28 1.02
CA GLU A 503 -31.21 -0.46 0.47
C GLU A 503 -31.17 -0.47 -1.07
N LYS A 504 -32.30 -0.16 -1.74
CA LYS A 504 -32.48 -0.23 -3.20
C LYS A 504 -31.90 -1.53 -3.83
N THR A 505 -32.09 -2.68 -3.18
CA THR A 505 -31.39 -3.93 -3.54
C THR A 505 -32.34 -5.11 -3.72
N PHE A 506 -32.14 -5.92 -4.76
CA PHE A 506 -32.84 -7.20 -4.95
C PHE A 506 -32.11 -8.34 -4.23
N ILE A 507 -32.79 -9.02 -3.31
CA ILE A 507 -32.24 -10.13 -2.54
C ILE A 507 -32.85 -11.45 -3.03
N LEU A 508 -32.01 -12.40 -3.42
CA LEU A 508 -32.39 -13.80 -3.65
C LEU A 508 -32.05 -14.62 -2.40
N LYS A 509 -33.07 -15.04 -1.66
CA LYS A 509 -32.96 -15.93 -0.51
C LYS A 509 -33.08 -17.38 -0.99
N SER A 510 -32.34 -18.29 -0.37
CA SER A 510 -32.53 -19.73 -0.54
C SER A 510 -32.86 -20.35 0.80
N GLU A 511 -33.99 -21.04 0.86
CA GLU A 511 -34.58 -21.56 2.10
C GLU A 511 -34.72 -23.08 1.99
N PRO A 512 -34.01 -23.88 2.82
CA PRO A 512 -34.08 -25.33 2.76
C PRO A 512 -35.45 -25.83 3.21
N ARG A 513 -36.05 -26.75 2.43
CA ARG A 513 -37.40 -27.28 2.66
C ARG A 513 -37.51 -28.09 3.97
N SER A 514 -36.42 -28.66 4.45
CA SER A 514 -36.35 -29.35 5.74
C SER A 514 -35.02 -29.11 6.49
N ALA A 515 -34.99 -29.46 7.78
CA ALA A 515 -33.78 -29.32 8.60
C ALA A 515 -32.60 -30.20 8.13
N SER A 516 -32.88 -31.33 7.48
CA SER A 516 -31.88 -32.24 6.88
C SER A 516 -31.21 -31.68 5.62
N ASP A 517 -31.88 -30.77 4.92
CA ASP A 517 -31.42 -30.23 3.63
C ASP A 517 -30.30 -29.19 3.77
N ARG A 518 -30.20 -28.54 4.94
CA ARG A 518 -29.16 -27.56 5.30
C ARG A 518 -27.71 -28.03 5.06
N VAL A 519 -27.47 -29.34 5.10
CA VAL A 519 -26.13 -29.93 4.88
C VAL A 519 -25.83 -30.17 3.39
N GLN A 520 -26.87 -30.26 2.55
CA GLN A 520 -26.72 -30.39 1.10
C GLN A 520 -26.45 -29.03 0.41
N ASP A 521 -26.96 -27.92 0.95
CA ASP A 521 -26.77 -26.54 0.45
C ASP A 521 -25.31 -26.20 0.08
N VAL A 522 -24.33 -26.66 0.88
CA VAL A 522 -22.91 -26.35 0.69
C VAL A 522 -22.28 -27.07 -0.53
N LYS A 523 -22.97 -28.09 -1.06
CA LYS A 523 -22.48 -28.94 -2.16
C LYS A 523 -23.13 -28.62 -3.50
N GLU A 524 -24.23 -27.88 -3.53
CA GLU A 524 -25.03 -27.67 -4.73
C GLU A 524 -24.36 -26.68 -5.73
N PRO A 525 -24.30 -27.00 -7.06
CA PRO A 525 -23.57 -26.19 -8.04
C PRO A 525 -24.09 -24.76 -8.28
N LEU A 526 -25.40 -24.53 -8.23
CA LEU A 526 -26.04 -23.22 -8.35
C LEU A 526 -25.66 -22.34 -7.16
N LEU A 527 -25.79 -22.86 -5.93
CA LEU A 527 -25.42 -22.15 -4.71
C LEU A 527 -23.92 -21.82 -4.63
N ARG A 528 -23.05 -22.74 -5.11
CA ARG A 528 -21.60 -22.45 -5.25
C ARG A 528 -21.31 -21.36 -6.29
N THR A 529 -22.12 -21.28 -7.33
CA THR A 529 -21.98 -20.23 -8.36
C THR A 529 -22.42 -18.87 -7.81
N LEU A 530 -23.53 -18.84 -7.06
CA LEU A 530 -24.05 -17.63 -6.40
C LEU A 530 -23.09 -17.11 -5.31
N ARG A 531 -22.61 -17.95 -4.39
CA ARG A 531 -21.65 -17.56 -3.33
C ARG A 531 -20.30 -17.08 -3.86
N ARG A 532 -19.83 -17.64 -4.98
CA ARG A 532 -18.62 -17.11 -5.64
C ARG A 532 -18.87 -15.70 -6.16
N GLN A 533 -20.04 -15.46 -6.73
CA GLN A 533 -20.40 -14.15 -7.27
C GLN A 533 -20.54 -13.09 -6.16
N GLU A 534 -21.18 -13.42 -5.04
CA GLU A 534 -21.24 -12.59 -3.82
C GLU A 534 -19.85 -12.13 -3.34
N ALA A 535 -18.88 -13.06 -3.24
CA ALA A 535 -17.51 -12.75 -2.85
C ALA A 535 -16.74 -11.90 -3.89
N PHE A 536 -17.14 -11.90 -5.16
CA PHE A 536 -16.60 -11.00 -6.19
C PHE A 536 -17.27 -9.63 -6.17
N ASP A 537 -18.57 -9.56 -5.92
CA ASP A 537 -19.34 -8.32 -5.92
C ASP A 537 -18.99 -7.45 -4.69
N GLN A 538 -18.69 -8.05 -3.53
CA GLN A 538 -18.12 -7.33 -2.36
C GLN A 538 -16.77 -6.65 -2.65
N ALA A 539 -16.02 -7.11 -3.66
CA ALA A 539 -14.72 -6.54 -4.05
C ALA A 539 -14.83 -5.45 -5.14
N ALA A 540 -16.04 -5.18 -5.65
CA ALA A 540 -16.30 -4.22 -6.73
C ALA A 540 -17.39 -3.22 -6.30
N ALA A 541 -16.99 -2.17 -5.59
CA ALA A 541 -17.84 -1.29 -4.77
C ALA A 541 -18.95 -0.46 -5.49
N ASP A 542 -19.20 -0.66 -6.79
CA ASP A 542 -20.06 0.19 -7.63
C ASP A 542 -21.21 -0.60 -8.33
N LEU A 543 -21.92 -1.49 -7.62
CA LEU A 543 -23.13 -2.17 -8.12
C LEU A 543 -24.27 -2.16 -7.09
N PRO A 544 -25.53 -1.88 -7.48
CA PRO A 544 -26.70 -1.80 -6.58
C PRO A 544 -27.32 -3.18 -6.29
N LEU A 545 -26.51 -4.24 -6.18
CA LEU A 545 -27.00 -5.60 -5.98
C LEU A 545 -26.09 -6.34 -4.99
N ARG A 546 -26.50 -6.32 -3.72
CA ARG A 546 -25.87 -7.09 -2.64
C ARG A 546 -26.64 -8.37 -2.39
N PHE A 547 -25.95 -9.50 -2.46
CA PHE A 547 -26.43 -10.72 -1.83
C PHE A 547 -26.13 -10.61 -0.33
N GLN A 548 -27.14 -10.88 0.50
CA GLN A 548 -27.00 -10.86 1.95
C GLN A 548 -27.71 -12.08 2.55
N PHE A 549 -26.92 -13.05 3.01
CA PHE A 549 -27.43 -14.10 3.91
C PHE A 549 -27.55 -13.50 5.31
N ASN A 550 -28.77 -13.33 5.82
CA ASN A 550 -28.99 -12.83 7.19
C ASN A 550 -30.04 -13.65 7.95
N HIS A 551 -29.70 -13.98 9.20
CA HIS A 551 -30.58 -14.60 10.18
C HIS A 551 -31.01 -13.55 11.22
N GLY A 552 -32.17 -12.90 11.01
CA GLY A 552 -32.96 -12.27 12.08
C GLY A 552 -33.02 -10.72 12.17
N ALA A 553 -34.27 -10.24 12.32
CA ALA A 553 -34.75 -9.06 13.09
C ALA A 553 -34.75 -7.59 12.50
N VAL A 554 -35.97 -7.02 12.31
CA VAL A 554 -36.55 -5.78 12.94
C VAL A 554 -35.86 -4.39 12.66
N SER A 555 -36.51 -3.24 12.36
CA SER A 555 -37.94 -2.80 12.32
C SER A 555 -38.24 -1.57 11.41
N ALA A 556 -39.47 -1.50 10.89
CA ALA A 556 -40.41 -0.36 10.70
C ALA A 556 -39.96 1.12 10.65
N THR A 557 -40.42 1.85 9.62
CA THR A 557 -41.43 2.97 9.68
C THR A 557 -41.40 3.85 8.41
N SER A 558 -42.49 3.90 7.62
CA SER A 558 -42.69 4.89 6.54
C SER A 558 -44.18 4.99 6.09
N PRO A 559 -44.70 6.14 5.60
CA PRO A 559 -46.14 6.36 5.48
C PRO A 559 -46.68 6.35 4.03
N TRP A 560 -47.25 5.21 3.59
CA TRP A 560 -48.09 5.15 2.37
C TRP A 560 -49.32 4.23 2.59
N PRO A 561 -50.47 4.48 1.93
CA PRO A 561 -51.76 3.88 2.29
C PRO A 561 -52.00 2.50 1.66
N TYR A 562 -50.94 1.76 1.35
CA TYR A 562 -51.01 0.36 0.96
C TYR A 562 -50.66 -0.46 2.21
N HIS A 563 -51.58 -1.29 2.69
CA HIS A 563 -51.32 -2.10 3.88
C HIS A 563 -50.14 -3.05 3.64
N LEU A 564 -48.99 -2.67 4.18
CA LEU A 564 -47.79 -3.51 4.31
C LEU A 564 -48.12 -4.64 5.28
N GLY A 565 -47.66 -5.86 4.98
CA GLY A 565 -47.69 -6.97 5.93
C GLY A 565 -46.73 -6.70 7.10
N GLU A 566 -46.85 -7.48 8.17
CA GLU A 566 -46.19 -7.22 9.48
C GLU A 566 -44.64 -7.09 9.43
N ASP A 567 -43.99 -7.50 8.33
CA ASP A 567 -42.53 -7.52 8.15
C ASP A 567 -41.97 -6.53 7.09
N ASP A 568 -42.78 -5.65 6.47
CA ASP A 568 -42.36 -4.77 5.35
C ASP A 568 -41.77 -5.51 4.11
N VAL A 569 -42.02 -6.81 3.98
CA VAL A 569 -41.57 -7.64 2.84
C VAL A 569 -42.68 -7.83 1.81
N TYR A 570 -42.42 -7.46 0.55
CA TYR A 570 -43.21 -7.94 -0.58
C TYR A 570 -42.87 -9.41 -0.88
N SER A 571 -43.84 -10.31 -0.75
CA SER A 571 -43.71 -11.64 -1.35
C SER A 571 -43.88 -11.53 -2.87
N PHE A 572 -43.16 -12.35 -3.64
CA PHE A 572 -43.31 -12.41 -5.10
C PHE A 572 -44.76 -12.74 -5.50
N ASN A 573 -45.44 -13.59 -4.72
CA ASN A 573 -46.84 -13.94 -4.92
C ASN A 573 -47.79 -12.74 -4.67
N THR A 574 -47.51 -11.91 -3.67
CA THR A 574 -48.31 -10.69 -3.38
C THR A 574 -48.12 -9.62 -4.46
N LEU A 575 -46.91 -9.50 -5.01
CA LEU A 575 -46.65 -8.67 -6.19
C LEU A 575 -47.43 -9.19 -7.40
N LEU A 576 -47.40 -10.50 -7.65
CA LEU A 576 -48.18 -11.15 -8.72
C LEU A 576 -49.68 -10.92 -8.56
N GLU A 577 -50.25 -11.09 -7.36
CA GLU A 577 -51.67 -10.81 -7.08
C GLU A 577 -52.05 -9.35 -7.30
N ALA A 578 -51.19 -8.40 -6.89
CA ALA A 578 -51.43 -6.97 -7.11
C ALA A 578 -51.40 -6.60 -8.61
N LEU A 579 -50.43 -7.14 -9.35
CA LEU A 579 -50.33 -7.00 -10.81
C LEU A 579 -51.50 -7.67 -11.55
N HIS A 580 -52.04 -8.76 -10.99
CA HIS A 580 -53.21 -9.44 -11.53
C HIS A 580 -54.52 -8.66 -11.30
N ARG A 581 -54.58 -7.87 -10.21
CA ARG A 581 -55.74 -7.06 -9.81
C ARG A 581 -55.76 -5.66 -10.45
N TYR A 582 -54.60 -5.09 -10.82
CA TYR A 582 -54.45 -3.78 -11.47
C TYR A 582 -53.46 -3.83 -12.66
N PRO A 583 -53.76 -4.62 -13.72
CA PRO A 583 -52.81 -4.90 -14.80
C PRO A 583 -52.41 -3.66 -15.61
N GLU A 584 -53.27 -2.64 -15.68
CA GLU A 584 -52.98 -1.36 -16.34
C GLU A 584 -51.90 -0.53 -15.63
N LYS A 585 -51.64 -0.79 -14.34
CA LYS A 585 -50.58 -0.13 -13.56
C LYS A 585 -49.29 -0.93 -13.47
N ALA A 586 -49.28 -2.18 -13.94
CA ALA A 586 -48.10 -3.05 -13.95
C ALA A 586 -46.85 -2.39 -14.57
N PRO A 587 -46.91 -1.67 -15.71
CA PRO A 587 -45.72 -1.06 -16.30
C PRO A 587 -45.04 -0.05 -15.38
N ASP A 588 -45.81 0.78 -14.66
CA ASP A 588 -45.26 1.81 -13.78
C ASP A 588 -44.74 1.22 -12.46
N VAL A 589 -45.40 0.18 -11.92
CA VAL A 589 -44.91 -0.58 -10.76
C VAL A 589 -43.58 -1.27 -11.06
N PHE A 590 -43.44 -1.94 -12.22
CA PHE A 590 -42.14 -2.48 -12.63
C PHE A 590 -41.09 -1.39 -12.89
N ARG A 591 -41.51 -0.20 -13.32
CA ARG A 591 -40.63 0.94 -13.56
C ARG A 591 -40.05 1.51 -12.27
N GLU A 592 -40.85 1.58 -11.21
CA GLU A 592 -40.38 1.98 -9.87
C GLU A 592 -39.55 0.88 -9.20
N ILE A 593 -39.90 -0.41 -9.36
CA ILE A 593 -39.19 -1.49 -8.66
C ILE A 593 -37.80 -1.79 -9.27
N LEU A 594 -37.61 -1.63 -10.59
CA LEU A 594 -36.39 -2.10 -11.26
C LEU A 594 -35.33 -1.02 -11.57
N LEU A 595 -35.64 0.29 -11.46
CA LEU A 595 -34.89 1.35 -12.19
C LEU A 595 -34.45 2.59 -11.39
N VAL A 596 -34.37 2.50 -10.05
CA VAL A 596 -34.30 3.66 -9.13
C VAL A 596 -32.98 4.48 -9.15
N ASP A 597 -32.07 4.29 -10.11
CA ASP A 597 -30.90 5.19 -10.27
C ASP A 597 -30.47 5.55 -11.70
N ARG A 598 -31.04 4.97 -12.78
CA ARG A 598 -30.90 5.50 -14.16
C ARG A 598 -32.14 5.19 -15.00
N LYS A 599 -32.55 6.15 -15.85
CA LYS A 599 -33.60 5.95 -16.87
C LYS A 599 -33.12 4.94 -17.93
N PRO A 600 -33.78 3.79 -18.14
CA PRO A 600 -33.63 3.03 -19.38
C PRO A 600 -34.43 3.70 -20.51
N THR A 601 -34.12 3.33 -21.76
CA THR A 601 -34.94 3.72 -22.92
C THR A 601 -36.34 3.11 -22.82
N ARG A 602 -37.32 3.86 -23.35
CA ARG A 602 -38.77 3.61 -23.17
C ARG A 602 -39.21 2.22 -23.66
N SER A 603 -38.47 1.67 -24.63
CA SER A 603 -38.68 0.39 -25.31
C SER A 603 -38.38 -0.82 -24.41
N MET A 604 -37.30 -0.79 -23.63
CA MET A 604 -36.81 -2.00 -22.95
C MET A 604 -37.61 -2.35 -21.69
N GLY A 605 -38.17 -1.35 -20.99
CA GLY A 605 -39.15 -1.58 -19.92
C GLY A 605 -40.44 -2.24 -20.44
N LEU A 606 -40.87 -1.87 -21.66
CA LEU A 606 -41.99 -2.51 -22.36
C LEU A 606 -41.69 -3.97 -22.70
N VAL A 607 -40.49 -4.27 -23.19
CA VAL A 607 -40.06 -5.64 -23.50
C VAL A 607 -39.95 -6.51 -22.25
N LEU A 608 -39.29 -6.04 -21.19
CA LEU A 608 -39.18 -6.80 -19.93
C LEU A 608 -40.55 -7.10 -19.32
N THR A 609 -41.43 -6.10 -19.24
CA THR A 609 -42.80 -6.26 -18.73
C THR A 609 -43.59 -7.26 -19.57
N LYS A 610 -43.44 -7.23 -20.91
CA LYS A 610 -44.22 -8.06 -21.84
C LYS A 610 -43.67 -9.48 -21.98
N ILE A 611 -42.36 -9.68 -21.85
CA ILE A 611 -41.73 -11.01 -21.68
C ILE A 611 -42.33 -11.67 -20.45
N LEU A 612 -42.23 -11.04 -19.28
CA LEU A 612 -42.76 -11.56 -18.01
C LEU A 612 -44.28 -11.82 -18.10
N TRP A 613 -45.03 -10.95 -18.76
CA TRP A 613 -46.48 -11.11 -18.96
C TRP A 613 -46.85 -12.34 -19.82
N GLU A 614 -46.13 -12.62 -20.91
CA GLU A 614 -46.38 -13.81 -21.72
C GLU A 614 -45.88 -15.10 -21.03
N SER A 615 -44.77 -15.04 -20.26
CA SER A 615 -44.34 -16.16 -19.38
C SER A 615 -45.46 -16.57 -18.42
N LEU A 616 -46.09 -15.58 -17.77
CA LEU A 616 -47.17 -15.78 -16.80
C LEU A 616 -48.41 -16.43 -17.43
N LYS A 617 -48.79 -16.07 -18.66
CA LYS A 617 -49.89 -16.73 -19.38
C LYS A 617 -49.64 -18.22 -19.64
N VAL A 618 -48.41 -18.60 -19.99
CA VAL A 618 -48.05 -20.00 -20.25
C VAL A 618 -48.11 -20.83 -18.96
N GLY A 619 -47.72 -20.25 -17.82
CA GLY A 619 -47.88 -20.86 -16.49
C GLY A 619 -49.34 -21.17 -16.13
N VAL A 620 -50.23 -20.19 -16.31
CA VAL A 620 -51.67 -20.32 -16.01
C VAL A 620 -52.36 -21.43 -16.82
N SER A 621 -51.94 -21.65 -18.06
CA SER A 621 -52.53 -22.72 -18.89
C SER A 621 -52.23 -24.13 -18.36
N ARG A 622 -51.11 -24.33 -17.64
CA ARG A 622 -50.78 -25.63 -17.01
C ARG A 622 -51.53 -25.85 -15.70
N THR A 623 -51.70 -24.82 -14.87
CA THR A 623 -52.44 -24.94 -13.59
C THR A 623 -53.96 -25.01 -13.78
N ALA A 624 -54.53 -24.31 -14.76
CA ALA A 624 -55.97 -24.40 -15.06
C ALA A 624 -56.41 -25.81 -15.49
N GLY A 625 -55.54 -26.55 -16.21
CA GLY A 625 -55.79 -27.95 -16.58
C GLY A 625 -55.71 -28.93 -15.39
N LEU A 626 -54.94 -28.59 -14.35
CA LEU A 626 -54.80 -29.41 -13.14
C LEU A 626 -55.93 -29.20 -12.11
N LEU A 627 -56.70 -28.11 -12.21
CA LEU A 627 -57.75 -27.75 -11.24
C LEU A 627 -59.18 -28.01 -11.72
N GLY A 628 -59.39 -28.59 -12.91
CA GLY A 628 -60.70 -29.11 -13.33
C GLY A 628 -61.83 -28.07 -13.47
N ILE A 629 -61.51 -26.79 -13.62
CA ILE A 629 -62.51 -25.72 -13.72
C ILE A 629 -63.14 -25.73 -15.11
N GLY A 630 -64.38 -26.24 -15.20
CA GLY A 630 -65.12 -26.35 -16.46
C GLY A 630 -65.44 -25.01 -17.10
N ARG A 631 -65.47 -24.97 -18.45
CA ARG A 631 -65.94 -23.79 -19.21
C ARG A 631 -67.39 -23.45 -18.84
N PRO A 632 -67.71 -22.19 -18.49
CA PRO A 632 -69.10 -21.73 -18.50
C PRO A 632 -69.66 -21.80 -19.94
N ARG A 633 -70.87 -22.36 -20.10
CA ARG A 633 -71.64 -22.22 -21.35
C ARG A 633 -72.22 -20.80 -21.46
N PRO A 634 -72.44 -20.28 -22.68
CA PRO A 634 -72.87 -18.90 -22.88
C PRO A 634 -74.38 -18.74 -22.70
N PHE A 635 -74.82 -17.62 -22.14
CA PHE A 635 -76.13 -17.02 -22.43
C PHE A 635 -76.06 -15.50 -22.33
N ALA A 636 -76.73 -14.83 -23.27
CA ALA A 636 -76.94 -13.38 -23.31
C ALA A 636 -78.40 -13.07 -22.87
N PRO A 637 -78.93 -11.85 -23.06
CA PRO A 637 -78.66 -10.67 -22.23
C PRO A 637 -79.96 -10.12 -21.59
N HIS A 638 -79.87 -9.32 -20.53
CA HIS A 638 -80.96 -8.39 -20.18
C HIS A 638 -80.46 -7.10 -19.49
N HIS A 639 -81.19 -6.01 -19.75
CA HIS A 639 -80.93 -4.63 -19.33
C HIS A 639 -81.53 -4.31 -17.93
N PRO A 640 -81.26 -3.14 -17.33
CA PRO A 640 -81.21 -2.94 -15.86
C PRO A 640 -82.54 -2.47 -15.24
N PRO A 641 -82.54 -2.25 -13.91
CA PRO A 641 -82.98 -0.93 -13.43
C PRO A 641 -82.07 -0.31 -12.34
N THR A 642 -82.36 0.95 -12.04
CA THR A 642 -81.67 1.87 -11.12
C THR A 642 -82.29 1.89 -9.71
N SER A 643 -81.52 2.37 -8.70
CA SER A 643 -81.90 3.42 -7.70
C SER A 643 -81.51 3.20 -6.21
N ASN A 644 -80.52 3.99 -5.75
CA ASN A 644 -80.53 4.89 -4.55
C ASN A 644 -80.74 4.29 -3.10
N PRO A 645 -80.75 5.08 -1.98
CA PRO A 645 -79.60 5.08 -1.03
C PRO A 645 -79.92 5.06 0.51
N ARG A 646 -78.87 5.24 1.36
CA ARG A 646 -78.84 5.52 2.84
C ARG A 646 -79.15 4.30 3.74
N ASP A 647 -78.62 4.11 4.96
CA ASP A 647 -78.26 4.95 6.13
C ASP A 647 -76.97 4.41 6.83
N LYS A 648 -76.09 5.14 7.54
CA LYS A 648 -76.17 5.96 8.77
C LYS A 648 -76.27 5.18 10.11
N GLN A 649 -75.21 5.27 10.94
CA GLN A 649 -75.16 5.36 12.43
C GLN A 649 -75.85 4.26 13.29
N ALA A 650 -75.45 3.95 14.53
CA ALA A 650 -74.22 4.13 15.31
C ALA A 650 -74.33 3.28 16.61
N ALA A 651 -73.20 2.82 17.16
CA ALA A 651 -73.01 2.44 18.57
C ALA A 651 -71.51 2.36 18.86
#